data_AF-A0A2V7W8K3-F1
#
_entry.id   AF-A0A2V7W8K3-F1
#
_cell.length_a   1.000
_cell.length_b   1.000
_cell.length_c   1.000
_cell.angle_alpha   90.00
_cell.angle_beta   90.00
_cell.angle_gamma   90.00
#
_symmetry.space_group_name_H-M   'P 1'
#
loop_
_entity.id
_entity.type
_entity.pdbx_description
1 polymer ?
#
loop_
_entity_poly.entity_id
_entity_poly.type
_entity_poly.pdbx_seq_one_letter_code
_entity_poly.pdbx_strand_id
1 'polypeptide(L)'
;MNFVLALVLAVRPISDAEHAGVRIAADYLSRGPAAIHENLSKDSPLRMLPNLDEEIEVRVGPREGAQWQLQTVVPALKDKMAAFSVSYPSGFDDALIFEMRDGKIYDIRFLAQPSEKKPLWTAAATPPLSPVDNQKPLALVLLAAALTAGAAFLSARRSIQIVMIAAALALVVIPYWNVERRALSPPEADVGGLRARRSTQTALRSLLPLRRAVTSGNGVVEAGANTIAKLWKIQFDLQQTNVDAAKRALDAFPSPSDIPLVEILRGRLALMQSDESAAALAFEHALNLGPGRDAIWMESADALMALGYDERATSYLQRLARIGSRDADVYYSLAVVAANERRDDEAEAMLRQGWILRPVERQQLLGADVFWSVLHRPSVTSTISFGAATDPLVTSTTASTRPVALPANAEARTSGDFLHVQIGEQELLVPGGAALAPVGTPVVAATEWAQQEEQQHLADLPRLMASGRNAAAYAQPALRRRISATADALAAHNRWPELLQLTDQLSASAEYVPPSIFFLRSVGLQRMHRSDDAKQLLINVAASRVLQRKKDAAALTELAELFAAHDLYDAAVRMYDRSQSIRANAFIDERVRQIQMNKRLATSYYTTKTPHFEIHFPAEVSATSAAELGNVLELELKRLQEWIPTPDFQPVVVNVVWWDEFKQTYTGSDMILGFYNGKITVPFAGVPELIPPIVAILAHELSHAMIAQATNDQAPHWFQEGLAQRIEQRPYHENAFNMYEDDRLLPVTLLDAALKGSPDPEMIGAAYIVSQTDIRYIEARYGKAGVRKLLDAFREGQTTEQALTTLSGKPVAQFESELRAWGRSERRVFAQ
;
A
#
# COMPACT_ATOMS: atom_id res chain seq x y z
N MET A 1 -24.30 9.86 12.15
CA MET A 1 -23.84 8.74 11.29
C MET A 1 -25.02 8.26 10.45
N ASN A 2 -24.91 8.29 9.12
CA ASN A 2 -26.01 7.89 8.23
C ASN A 2 -26.18 6.36 8.21
N PHE A 3 -27.41 5.85 8.02
CA PHE A 3 -27.73 4.42 8.11
C PHE A 3 -26.92 3.55 7.12
N VAL A 4 -26.64 4.09 5.93
CA VAL A 4 -25.80 3.44 4.92
C VAL A 4 -24.35 3.26 5.42
N LEU A 5 -23.77 4.29 6.04
CA LEU A 5 -22.42 4.23 6.57
C LEU A 5 -22.31 3.22 7.73
N ALA A 6 -23.33 3.17 8.60
CA ALA A 6 -23.39 2.18 9.67
C ALA A 6 -23.44 0.73 9.14
N LEU A 7 -24.14 0.50 8.02
CA LEU A 7 -24.20 -0.82 7.37
C LEU A 7 -22.86 -1.23 6.74
N VAL A 8 -22.13 -0.26 6.15
CA VAL A 8 -20.82 -0.51 5.54
C VAL A 8 -19.74 -0.80 6.59
N LEU A 9 -19.85 -0.22 7.78
CA LEU A 9 -18.91 -0.44 8.89
C LEU A 9 -19.19 -1.73 9.69
N ALA A 10 -20.33 -2.39 9.46
CA ALA A 10 -20.72 -3.58 10.21
C ALA A 10 -19.96 -4.82 9.73
N VAL A 11 -18.83 -5.12 10.37
CA VAL A 11 -18.07 -6.35 10.14
C VAL A 11 -18.84 -7.56 10.68
N ARG A 12 -18.83 -8.67 9.93
CA ARG A 12 -19.51 -9.90 10.34
C ARG A 12 -18.68 -10.63 11.41
N PRO A 13 -19.29 -11.08 12.52
CA PRO A 13 -18.59 -11.93 13.49
C PRO A 13 -18.30 -13.32 12.92
N ILE A 14 -17.33 -14.01 13.53
CA ILE A 14 -17.01 -15.41 13.24
C ILE A 14 -18.25 -16.30 13.47
N SER A 15 -18.61 -17.09 12.45
CA SER A 15 -19.70 -18.07 12.54
C SER A 15 -19.28 -19.36 13.25
N ASP A 16 -20.24 -20.24 13.54
CA ASP A 16 -19.93 -21.55 14.14
C ASP A 16 -19.17 -22.47 13.17
N ALA A 17 -19.48 -22.37 11.87
CA ALA A 17 -18.77 -23.12 10.84
C ALA A 17 -17.32 -22.64 10.69
N GLU A 18 -17.09 -21.32 10.70
CA GLU A 18 -15.76 -20.72 10.63
C GLU A 18 -14.95 -21.02 11.90
N HIS A 19 -15.57 -20.96 13.08
CA HIS A 19 -14.95 -21.35 14.36
C HIS A 19 -14.40 -22.79 14.30
N ALA A 20 -15.23 -23.74 13.89
CA ALA A 20 -14.82 -25.13 13.72
C ALA A 20 -13.79 -25.29 12.60
N GLY A 21 -13.96 -24.57 11.49
CA GLY A 21 -13.04 -24.60 10.35
C GLY A 21 -11.63 -24.13 10.70
N VAL A 22 -11.49 -23.04 11.46
CA VAL A 22 -10.18 -22.49 11.89
C VAL A 22 -9.44 -23.50 12.77
N ARG A 23 -10.14 -24.12 13.74
CA ARG A 23 -9.55 -25.19 14.57
C ARG A 23 -9.03 -26.34 13.71
N ILE A 24 -9.84 -26.81 12.77
CA ILE A 24 -9.47 -27.93 11.90
C ILE A 24 -8.32 -27.57 10.95
N ALA A 25 -8.30 -26.33 10.43
CA ALA A 25 -7.20 -25.84 9.60
C ALA A 25 -5.88 -25.79 10.38
N ALA A 26 -5.89 -25.30 11.62
CA ALA A 26 -4.71 -25.31 12.49
C ALA A 26 -4.22 -26.75 12.75
N ASP A 27 -5.13 -27.68 13.06
CA ASP A 27 -4.79 -29.10 13.24
C ASP A 27 -4.20 -29.72 11.96
N TYR A 28 -4.72 -29.35 10.77
CA TYR A 28 -4.21 -29.83 9.48
C TYR A 28 -2.80 -29.32 9.19
N LEU A 29 -2.54 -28.03 9.41
CA LEU A 29 -1.20 -27.48 9.21
C LEU A 29 -0.17 -28.14 10.16
N SER A 30 -0.59 -28.52 11.37
CA SER A 30 0.27 -29.23 12.32
C SER A 30 0.49 -30.71 11.98
N ARG A 31 -0.59 -31.48 11.73
CA ARG A 31 -0.55 -32.96 11.66
C ARG A 31 -0.91 -33.56 10.29
N GLY A 32 -1.28 -32.74 9.32
CA GLY A 32 -1.66 -33.17 7.98
C GLY A 32 -3.02 -33.87 7.91
N PRO A 33 -3.22 -34.80 6.96
CA PRO A 33 -4.52 -35.37 6.61
C PRO A 33 -5.32 -36.00 7.76
N ALA A 34 -4.65 -36.57 8.76
CA ALA A 34 -5.30 -37.18 9.91
C ALA A 34 -6.27 -36.22 10.63
N ALA A 35 -5.92 -34.93 10.72
CA ALA A 35 -6.76 -33.91 11.34
C ALA A 35 -8.12 -33.77 10.63
N ILE A 36 -8.13 -33.80 9.30
CA ILE A 36 -9.37 -33.70 8.52
C ILE A 36 -10.18 -35.00 8.67
N HIS A 37 -9.52 -36.15 8.59
CA HIS A 37 -10.15 -37.47 8.72
C HIS A 37 -10.93 -37.60 10.05
N GLU A 38 -10.31 -37.23 11.17
CA GLU A 38 -10.92 -37.22 12.52
C GLU A 38 -12.16 -36.30 12.59
N ASN A 39 -12.15 -35.22 11.80
CA ASN A 39 -13.19 -34.19 11.80
C ASN A 39 -14.22 -34.34 10.67
N LEU A 40 -14.19 -35.42 9.88
CA LEU A 40 -15.26 -35.73 8.92
C LEU A 40 -16.55 -36.10 9.65
N SER A 41 -17.69 -35.59 9.16
CA SER A 41 -19.03 -36.04 9.55
C SER A 41 -19.20 -37.55 9.29
N LYS A 42 -20.08 -38.20 10.03
CA LYS A 42 -20.27 -39.67 9.94
C LYS A 42 -20.78 -40.11 8.56
N ASP A 43 -21.56 -39.24 7.92
CA ASP A 43 -22.21 -39.41 6.62
C ASP A 43 -21.45 -38.73 5.47
N SER A 44 -20.21 -38.27 5.71
CA SER A 44 -19.37 -37.67 4.68
C SER A 44 -19.13 -38.67 3.53
N PRO A 45 -19.35 -38.27 2.26
CA PRO A 45 -19.05 -39.13 1.12
C PRO A 45 -17.55 -39.46 1.00
N LEU A 46 -16.66 -38.63 1.57
CA LEU A 46 -15.22 -38.85 1.54
C LEU A 46 -14.82 -40.11 2.30
N ARG A 47 -15.56 -40.50 3.35
CA ARG A 47 -15.29 -41.72 4.13
C ARG A 47 -15.41 -43.01 3.30
N MET A 48 -16.05 -42.96 2.14
CA MET A 48 -16.19 -44.11 1.24
C MET A 48 -14.99 -44.30 0.30
N LEU A 49 -14.07 -43.34 0.24
CA LEU A 49 -12.91 -43.38 -0.66
C LEU A 49 -11.75 -44.16 -0.02
N PRO A 50 -11.07 -45.05 -0.77
CA PRO A 50 -9.89 -45.75 -0.27
C PRO A 50 -8.69 -44.80 -0.19
N ASN A 51 -7.75 -45.11 0.72
CA ASN A 51 -6.57 -44.29 1.02
C ASN A 51 -6.94 -42.84 1.35
N LEU A 52 -7.83 -42.67 2.32
CA LEU A 52 -8.47 -41.40 2.63
C LEU A 52 -7.45 -40.27 2.95
N ASP A 53 -6.32 -40.58 3.56
CA ASP A 53 -5.32 -39.57 3.88
C ASP A 53 -4.67 -38.96 2.61
N GLU A 54 -4.33 -39.79 1.61
CA GLU A 54 -3.84 -39.31 0.30
C GLU A 54 -4.93 -38.52 -0.44
N GLU A 55 -6.18 -38.97 -0.32
CA GLU A 55 -7.33 -38.31 -0.93
C GLU A 55 -7.65 -36.96 -0.29
N ILE A 56 -7.45 -36.83 1.01
CA ILE A 56 -7.52 -35.55 1.73
C ILE A 56 -6.37 -34.65 1.27
N GLU A 57 -5.13 -35.16 1.27
CA GLU A 57 -3.96 -34.35 0.93
C GLU A 57 -4.03 -33.81 -0.50
N VAL A 58 -4.49 -34.58 -1.48
CA VAL A 58 -4.60 -34.07 -2.86
C VAL A 58 -5.66 -32.98 -3.01
N ARG A 59 -6.71 -33.00 -2.18
CA ARG A 59 -7.82 -32.03 -2.20
C ARG A 59 -7.48 -30.75 -1.44
N VAL A 60 -6.90 -30.92 -0.27
CA VAL A 60 -6.52 -29.84 0.64
C VAL A 60 -5.19 -29.21 0.18
N GLY A 61 -4.30 -30.02 -0.36
CA GLY A 61 -2.93 -29.69 -0.74
C GLY A 61 -1.93 -29.88 0.40
N PRO A 62 -0.62 -29.94 0.09
CA PRO A 62 0.42 -30.15 1.09
C PRO A 62 0.43 -29.03 2.14
N ARG A 63 1.04 -29.29 3.31
CA ARG A 63 1.10 -28.28 4.38
C ARG A 63 2.38 -27.46 4.33
N GLU A 64 3.45 -28.01 3.77
CA GLU A 64 4.79 -27.44 3.83
C GLU A 64 4.85 -26.03 3.22
N GLY A 65 5.18 -25.04 4.06
CA GLY A 65 5.24 -23.63 3.69
C GLY A 65 3.92 -23.01 3.23
N ALA A 66 2.78 -23.69 3.46
CA ALA A 66 1.47 -23.19 3.04
C ALA A 66 1.00 -22.08 3.98
N GLN A 67 0.43 -21.03 3.41
CA GLN A 67 -0.26 -19.97 4.12
C GLN A 67 -1.76 -20.08 3.84
N TRP A 68 -2.55 -20.19 4.89
CA TRP A 68 -4.00 -20.25 4.82
C TRP A 68 -4.58 -18.96 5.38
N GLN A 69 -5.55 -18.36 4.70
CA GLN A 69 -6.27 -17.19 5.20
C GLN A 69 -7.77 -17.48 5.20
N LEU A 70 -8.41 -17.32 6.37
CA LEU A 70 -9.86 -17.45 6.50
C LEU A 70 -10.57 -16.36 5.67
N GLN A 71 -11.61 -16.75 4.95
CA GLN A 71 -12.39 -15.87 4.08
C GLN A 71 -13.79 -15.62 4.64
N THR A 72 -14.32 -14.44 4.38
CA THR A 72 -15.71 -14.09 4.66
C THR A 72 -16.57 -14.56 3.49
N VAL A 73 -17.36 -15.60 3.72
CA VAL A 73 -18.41 -16.02 2.77
C VAL A 73 -19.65 -15.16 2.89
N VAL A 74 -20.51 -15.15 1.86
CA VAL A 74 -21.80 -14.44 1.91
C VAL A 74 -22.63 -14.85 3.14
N PRO A 75 -23.42 -13.92 3.72
CA PRO A 75 -24.16 -14.18 4.95
C PRO A 75 -25.07 -15.42 4.91
N ALA A 76 -25.65 -15.74 3.75
CA ALA A 76 -26.53 -16.90 3.58
C ALA A 76 -25.84 -18.27 3.77
N LEU A 77 -24.51 -18.31 3.73
CA LEU A 77 -23.71 -19.52 3.84
C LEU A 77 -22.85 -19.56 5.11
N LYS A 78 -22.90 -18.52 5.95
CA LYS A 78 -21.99 -18.34 7.10
C LYS A 78 -21.92 -19.56 8.02
N ASP A 79 -23.03 -20.25 8.29
CA ASP A 79 -23.08 -21.41 9.20
C ASP A 79 -23.00 -22.76 8.47
N LYS A 80 -22.87 -22.74 7.14
CA LYS A 80 -22.85 -23.95 6.29
C LYS A 80 -21.46 -24.27 5.77
N MET A 81 -20.50 -23.35 5.90
CA MET A 81 -19.16 -23.55 5.38
C MET A 81 -18.12 -22.65 6.05
N ALA A 82 -16.87 -23.11 6.01
CA ALA A 82 -15.69 -22.31 6.23
C ALA A 82 -14.85 -22.31 4.95
N ALA A 83 -14.42 -21.13 4.50
CA ALA A 83 -13.63 -20.98 3.28
C ALA A 83 -12.26 -20.39 3.58
N PHE A 84 -11.23 -20.87 2.88
CA PHE A 84 -9.85 -20.42 3.02
C PHE A 84 -9.25 -20.12 1.66
N SER A 85 -8.50 -19.03 1.54
CA SER A 85 -7.47 -18.92 0.49
C SER A 85 -6.26 -19.67 0.96
N VAL A 86 -5.64 -20.42 0.05
CA VAL A 86 -4.39 -21.12 0.31
C VAL A 86 -3.38 -20.68 -0.72
N SER A 87 -2.19 -20.29 -0.27
CA SER A 87 -1.05 -19.98 -1.12
C SER A 87 0.14 -20.85 -0.71
N TYR A 88 0.98 -21.15 -1.70
CA TYR A 88 2.16 -21.99 -1.52
C TYR A 88 3.44 -21.21 -1.86
N PRO A 89 4.61 -21.68 -1.40
CA PRO A 89 5.88 -21.02 -1.68
C PRO A 89 6.16 -20.83 -3.17
N SER A 90 5.71 -21.76 -4.03
CA SER A 90 5.83 -21.67 -5.50
C SER A 90 5.00 -20.54 -6.14
N GLY A 91 4.11 -19.92 -5.37
CA GLY A 91 3.12 -18.98 -5.87
C GLY A 91 1.81 -19.62 -6.32
N PHE A 92 1.74 -20.96 -6.39
CA PHE A 92 0.48 -21.65 -6.62
C PHE A 92 -0.53 -21.26 -5.54
N ASP A 93 -1.79 -21.08 -5.94
CA ASP A 93 -2.86 -20.67 -5.04
C ASP A 93 -4.16 -21.45 -5.30
N ASP A 94 -5.00 -21.58 -4.28
CA ASP A 94 -6.26 -22.28 -4.35
C ASP A 94 -7.29 -21.69 -3.36
N ALA A 95 -8.52 -22.17 -3.46
CA ALA A 95 -9.55 -21.99 -2.45
C ALA A 95 -9.89 -23.33 -1.84
N LEU A 96 -10.00 -23.40 -0.53
CA LEU A 96 -10.57 -24.55 0.14
C LEU A 96 -11.91 -24.17 0.75
N ILE A 97 -12.94 -24.96 0.47
CA ILE A 97 -14.25 -24.80 1.08
C ILE A 97 -14.57 -26.08 1.83
N PHE A 98 -14.64 -25.95 3.16
CA PHE A 98 -15.18 -26.98 4.02
C PHE A 98 -16.69 -26.79 4.09
N GLU A 99 -17.45 -27.72 3.52
CA GLU A 99 -18.89 -27.80 3.75
C GLU A 99 -19.10 -28.35 5.16
N MET A 100 -19.76 -27.60 6.03
CA MET A 100 -19.86 -27.90 7.45
C MET A 100 -21.25 -28.41 7.81
N ARG A 101 -21.31 -29.44 8.66
CA ARG A 101 -22.52 -29.99 9.29
C ARG A 101 -22.21 -30.34 10.73
N ASP A 102 -22.94 -29.76 11.68
CA ASP A 102 -22.78 -30.00 13.12
C ASP A 102 -21.32 -29.86 13.60
N GLY A 103 -20.62 -28.82 13.12
CA GLY A 103 -19.22 -28.53 13.47
C GLY A 103 -18.19 -29.49 12.86
N LYS A 104 -18.60 -30.39 11.95
CA LYS A 104 -17.73 -31.34 11.24
C LYS A 104 -17.74 -31.11 9.73
N ILE A 105 -16.68 -31.56 9.07
CA ILE A 105 -16.53 -31.46 7.62
C ILE A 105 -17.43 -32.52 6.97
N TYR A 106 -18.41 -32.07 6.22
CA TYR A 106 -19.23 -32.90 5.37
C TYR A 106 -18.52 -33.22 4.05
N ASP A 107 -18.01 -32.20 3.37
CA ASP A 107 -17.29 -32.34 2.10
C ASP A 107 -16.21 -31.25 1.95
N ILE A 108 -15.28 -31.46 1.01
CA ILE A 108 -14.17 -30.54 0.72
C ILE A 108 -14.20 -30.17 -0.76
N ARG A 109 -14.21 -28.86 -1.05
CA ARG A 109 -14.15 -28.32 -2.41
C ARG A 109 -12.89 -27.50 -2.63
N PHE A 110 -12.47 -27.45 -3.90
CA PHE A 110 -11.41 -26.57 -4.39
C PHE A 110 -11.69 -26.05 -5.81
N LEU A 111 -10.93 -25.05 -6.26
CA LEU A 111 -11.31 -24.24 -7.44
C LEU A 111 -11.40 -25.01 -8.76
N ALA A 112 -10.62 -26.08 -8.90
CA ALA A 112 -10.56 -26.86 -10.15
C ALA A 112 -11.74 -27.85 -10.30
N GLN A 113 -12.66 -27.90 -9.35
CA GLN A 113 -13.86 -28.73 -9.41
C GLN A 113 -15.06 -27.96 -10.00
N PRO A 114 -15.95 -28.63 -10.74
CA PRO A 114 -17.20 -28.01 -11.18
C PRO A 114 -18.05 -27.53 -10.00
N SER A 115 -18.67 -26.36 -10.15
CA SER A 115 -19.70 -25.86 -9.24
C SER A 115 -20.93 -26.77 -9.28
N GLU A 116 -21.45 -27.16 -8.11
CA GLU A 116 -22.70 -27.93 -8.02
C GLU A 116 -23.96 -27.08 -8.15
N LYS A 117 -23.83 -25.75 -8.15
CA LYS A 117 -24.95 -24.81 -8.33
C LYS A 117 -24.89 -24.21 -9.72
N LYS A 118 -26.05 -24.17 -10.41
CA LYS A 118 -26.26 -23.20 -11.49
C LYS A 118 -26.12 -21.79 -10.88
N PRO A 119 -25.64 -20.79 -11.66
CA PRO A 119 -25.39 -19.44 -11.16
C PRO A 119 -26.56 -18.94 -10.31
N LEU A 120 -26.28 -18.50 -9.08
CA LEU A 120 -27.30 -17.97 -8.15
C LEU A 120 -27.96 -16.68 -8.68
N TRP A 121 -27.36 -16.08 -9.71
CA TRP A 121 -27.80 -14.87 -10.38
C TRP A 121 -27.65 -15.09 -11.89
N THR A 122 -28.66 -14.74 -12.68
CA THR A 122 -28.40 -14.43 -14.10
C THR A 122 -27.49 -13.22 -14.11
N ALA A 123 -26.31 -13.34 -14.73
CA ALA A 123 -25.44 -12.19 -14.99
C ALA A 123 -26.33 -11.05 -15.45
N ALA A 124 -26.39 -9.95 -14.68
CA ALA A 124 -26.89 -8.73 -15.26
C ALA A 124 -26.02 -8.53 -16.49
N ALA A 125 -26.62 -8.56 -17.69
CA ALA A 125 -25.89 -8.17 -18.88
C ALA A 125 -25.18 -6.88 -18.51
N THR A 126 -23.85 -6.89 -18.50
CA THR A 126 -23.10 -5.64 -18.54
C THR A 126 -23.79 -4.86 -19.65
N PRO A 127 -24.38 -3.67 -19.37
CA PRO A 127 -24.93 -2.88 -20.44
C PRO A 127 -23.80 -2.81 -21.48
N PRO A 128 -24.05 -3.16 -22.76
CA PRO A 128 -23.03 -2.97 -23.77
C PRO A 128 -22.57 -1.54 -23.64
N LEU A 129 -21.26 -1.32 -23.78
CA LEU A 129 -20.65 0.01 -23.80
C LEU A 129 -21.52 0.89 -24.69
N SER A 130 -22.38 1.69 -24.05
CA SER A 130 -22.81 2.89 -24.69
C SER A 130 -21.56 3.74 -24.58
N PRO A 131 -20.98 4.22 -25.70
CA PRO A 131 -20.09 5.37 -25.59
C PRO A 131 -20.81 6.35 -24.67
N VAL A 132 -20.09 6.94 -23.72
CA VAL A 132 -20.63 7.99 -22.85
C VAL A 132 -21.01 9.13 -23.77
N ASP A 133 -22.22 9.04 -24.31
CA ASP A 133 -22.88 10.12 -24.99
C ASP A 133 -23.48 10.92 -23.85
N ASN A 134 -22.70 11.92 -23.41
CA ASN A 134 -23.06 12.90 -22.39
C ASN A 134 -24.41 13.61 -22.67
N GLN A 135 -25.10 13.28 -23.76
CA GLN A 135 -26.37 13.87 -24.16
C GLN A 135 -27.61 13.23 -23.52
N LYS A 136 -27.58 11.97 -23.04
CA LYS A 136 -28.81 11.32 -22.53
C LYS A 136 -29.24 11.70 -21.10
N PRO A 137 -28.36 11.83 -20.08
CA PRO A 137 -28.78 12.39 -18.80
C PRO A 137 -29.11 13.89 -18.95
N LEU A 138 -28.39 14.61 -19.82
CA LEU A 138 -28.72 16.00 -20.15
C LEU A 138 -30.11 16.13 -20.77
N ALA A 139 -30.51 15.24 -21.69
CA ALA A 139 -31.83 15.33 -22.33
C ALA A 139 -32.99 15.13 -21.32
N LEU A 140 -32.87 14.21 -20.37
CA LEU A 140 -33.90 14.00 -19.33
C LEU A 140 -33.91 15.13 -18.29
N VAL A 141 -32.74 15.64 -17.91
CA VAL A 141 -32.62 16.81 -17.01
C VAL A 141 -33.11 18.09 -17.71
N LEU A 142 -32.81 18.28 -18.99
CA LEU A 142 -33.30 19.39 -19.81
C LEU A 142 -34.79 19.27 -20.09
N LEU A 143 -35.35 18.06 -20.24
CA LEU A 143 -36.80 17.85 -20.37
C LEU A 143 -37.51 18.16 -19.05
N ALA A 144 -36.96 17.75 -17.90
CA ALA A 144 -37.48 18.10 -16.58
C ALA A 144 -37.34 19.61 -16.28
N ALA A 145 -36.23 20.23 -16.68
CA ALA A 145 -36.01 21.67 -16.59
C ALA A 145 -36.94 22.45 -17.53
N ALA A 146 -37.22 21.96 -18.74
CA ALA A 146 -38.16 22.56 -19.69
C ALA A 146 -39.62 22.43 -19.20
N LEU A 147 -39.99 21.32 -18.56
CA LEU A 147 -41.31 21.14 -17.96
C LEU A 147 -41.52 22.02 -16.72
N THR A 148 -40.49 22.22 -15.90
CA THR A 148 -40.54 23.13 -14.74
C THR A 148 -40.49 24.61 -15.15
N ALA A 149 -39.68 24.98 -16.13
CA ALA A 149 -39.65 26.33 -16.70
C ALA A 149 -40.96 26.67 -17.44
N GLY A 150 -41.54 25.71 -18.18
CA GLY A 150 -42.86 25.86 -18.81
C GLY A 150 -44.00 26.00 -17.79
N ALA A 151 -43.93 25.30 -16.66
CA ALA A 151 -44.91 25.41 -15.57
C ALA A 151 -44.84 26.75 -14.81
N ALA A 152 -43.68 27.41 -14.80
CA ALA A 152 -43.50 28.75 -14.25
C ALA A 152 -44.06 29.85 -15.18
N PHE A 153 -44.14 29.60 -16.49
CA PHE A 153 -44.53 30.60 -17.49
C PHE A 153 -46.00 30.54 -17.93
N LEU A 154 -46.73 29.44 -17.69
CA LEU A 154 -48.04 29.21 -18.33
C LEU A 154 -49.26 28.93 -17.43
N SER A 155 -49.21 28.99 -16.09
CA SER A 155 -50.48 28.86 -15.33
C SER A 155 -50.55 29.57 -13.99
N ALA A 156 -51.63 30.34 -13.81
CA ALA A 156 -51.99 31.04 -12.57
C ALA A 156 -52.67 30.12 -11.52
N ARG A 157 -52.58 28.78 -11.65
CA ARG A 157 -53.24 27.82 -10.73
C ARG A 157 -52.22 26.86 -10.11
N ARG A 158 -51.91 27.10 -8.82
CA ARG A 158 -50.97 26.33 -7.97
C ARG A 158 -51.15 24.80 -8.04
N SER A 159 -52.36 24.30 -8.20
CA SER A 159 -52.65 22.86 -8.23
C SER A 159 -52.06 22.14 -9.46
N ILE A 160 -51.93 22.82 -10.60
CA ILE A 160 -51.34 22.21 -11.81
C ILE A 160 -49.80 22.18 -11.71
N GLN A 161 -49.20 23.19 -11.08
CA GLN A 161 -47.75 23.24 -10.84
C GLN A 161 -47.27 22.10 -9.93
N ILE A 162 -48.02 21.77 -8.88
CA ILE A 162 -47.69 20.67 -7.97
C ILE A 162 -47.71 19.33 -8.72
N VAL A 163 -48.71 19.10 -9.59
CA VAL A 163 -48.82 17.86 -10.37
C VAL A 163 -47.67 17.73 -11.38
N MET A 164 -47.28 18.83 -12.05
CA MET A 164 -46.18 18.82 -13.02
C MET A 164 -44.80 18.64 -12.36
N ILE A 165 -44.57 19.26 -11.20
CA ILE A 165 -43.35 19.04 -10.39
C ILE A 165 -43.32 17.60 -9.87
N ALA A 166 -44.44 17.07 -9.39
CA ALA A 166 -44.54 15.67 -8.96
C ALA A 166 -44.31 14.69 -10.12
N ALA A 167 -44.80 15.00 -11.33
CA ALA A 167 -44.56 14.19 -12.53
C ALA A 167 -43.08 14.24 -12.99
N ALA A 168 -42.43 15.40 -12.90
CA ALA A 168 -41.00 15.55 -13.21
C ALA A 168 -40.12 14.85 -12.16
N LEU A 169 -40.45 14.95 -10.88
CA LEU A 169 -39.79 14.17 -9.83
C LEU A 169 -40.05 12.68 -10.01
N ALA A 170 -41.25 12.26 -10.38
CA ALA A 170 -41.56 10.87 -10.68
C ALA A 170 -40.74 10.33 -11.87
N LEU A 171 -40.53 11.14 -12.92
CA LEU A 171 -39.70 10.77 -14.07
C LEU A 171 -38.22 10.61 -13.75
N VAL A 172 -37.70 11.28 -12.71
CA VAL A 172 -36.30 11.15 -12.26
C VAL A 172 -36.17 10.07 -11.18
N VAL A 173 -37.11 10.04 -10.22
CA VAL A 173 -37.06 9.18 -9.05
C VAL A 173 -37.53 7.75 -9.37
N ILE A 174 -38.54 7.53 -10.20
CA ILE A 174 -39.02 6.16 -10.50
C ILE A 174 -37.98 5.30 -11.22
N PRO A 175 -37.26 5.77 -12.27
CA PRO A 175 -36.18 4.97 -12.85
C PRO A 175 -35.00 4.78 -11.88
N TYR A 176 -34.65 5.78 -11.07
CA TYR A 176 -33.57 5.66 -10.08
C TYR A 176 -33.94 4.64 -8.97
N TRP A 177 -35.16 4.74 -8.43
CA TRP A 177 -35.69 3.86 -7.38
C TRP A 177 -35.95 2.45 -7.89
N ASN A 178 -36.30 2.27 -9.18
CA ASN A 178 -36.43 0.94 -9.80
C ASN A 178 -35.09 0.30 -10.14
N VAL A 179 -34.06 1.08 -10.48
CA VAL A 179 -32.67 0.59 -10.63
C VAL A 179 -32.11 0.15 -9.28
N GLU A 180 -32.35 0.93 -8.22
CA GLU A 180 -31.96 0.59 -6.85
C GLU A 180 -32.74 -0.63 -6.31
N ARG A 181 -34.07 -0.70 -6.50
CA ARG A 181 -34.85 -1.86 -6.03
C ARG A 181 -34.58 -3.15 -6.80
N ARG A 182 -34.27 -3.09 -8.10
CA ARG A 182 -33.78 -4.26 -8.85
C ARG A 182 -32.38 -4.70 -8.39
N ALA A 183 -31.58 -3.79 -7.86
CA ALA A 183 -30.31 -4.10 -7.21
C ALA A 183 -30.46 -4.57 -5.73
N LEU A 184 -31.61 -4.33 -5.10
CA LEU A 184 -31.83 -4.52 -3.65
C LEU A 184 -32.82 -5.63 -3.25
N SER A 185 -33.36 -6.41 -4.20
CA SER A 185 -34.18 -7.58 -3.85
C SER A 185 -33.43 -8.87 -4.22
N PRO A 186 -32.89 -9.64 -3.26
CA PRO A 186 -32.50 -11.01 -3.56
C PRO A 186 -33.79 -11.78 -3.89
N PRO A 187 -33.88 -12.48 -5.03
CA PRO A 187 -34.95 -13.46 -5.18
C PRO A 187 -34.77 -14.51 -4.09
N GLU A 188 -35.88 -14.91 -3.44
CA GLU A 188 -35.87 -16.04 -2.50
C GLU A 188 -35.18 -17.22 -3.17
N ALA A 189 -34.19 -17.78 -2.47
CA ALA A 189 -33.47 -18.96 -2.95
C ALA A 189 -34.48 -20.10 -3.12
N ASP A 190 -34.80 -20.46 -4.36
CA ASP A 190 -35.41 -21.74 -4.64
C ASP A 190 -34.37 -22.81 -4.33
N VAL A 191 -34.45 -23.37 -3.12
CA VAL A 191 -33.70 -24.55 -2.70
C VAL A 191 -34.38 -25.79 -3.28
N GLY A 192 -34.69 -25.74 -4.57
CA GLY A 192 -35.28 -26.82 -5.35
C GLY A 192 -34.25 -27.89 -5.62
N GLY A 193 -34.39 -29.02 -4.93
CA GLY A 193 -33.45 -30.13 -4.95
C GLY A 193 -33.18 -30.69 -6.35
N LEU A 194 -31.90 -30.83 -6.69
CA LEU A 194 -31.45 -31.60 -7.85
C LEU A 194 -30.29 -32.52 -7.43
N ARG A 195 -30.54 -33.82 -7.55
CA ARG A 195 -29.53 -34.89 -7.46
C ARG A 195 -28.61 -34.80 -8.69
N ALA A 196 -27.58 -33.96 -8.63
CA ALA A 196 -26.39 -34.14 -9.46
C ALA A 196 -25.58 -35.31 -8.88
N ARG A 197 -25.08 -36.22 -9.73
CA ARG A 197 -24.09 -37.23 -9.31
C ARG A 197 -22.93 -36.49 -8.62
N ARG A 198 -22.74 -36.69 -7.32
CA ARG A 198 -21.74 -35.98 -6.52
C ARG A 198 -20.36 -36.16 -7.13
N SER A 199 -19.75 -35.09 -7.63
CA SER A 199 -18.38 -35.08 -8.18
C SER A 199 -17.34 -35.56 -7.15
N THR A 200 -17.71 -35.54 -5.86
CA THR A 200 -16.87 -35.85 -4.71
C THR A 200 -16.63 -37.34 -4.47
N GLN A 201 -17.28 -38.24 -5.20
CA GLN A 201 -16.97 -39.69 -5.17
C GLN A 201 -15.85 -40.11 -6.13
N THR A 202 -15.33 -39.20 -6.95
CA THR A 202 -14.18 -39.49 -7.81
C THR A 202 -12.90 -39.49 -6.97
N ALA A 203 -12.16 -40.60 -6.99
CA ALA A 203 -10.84 -40.65 -6.36
C ALA A 203 -9.85 -39.74 -7.10
N LEU A 204 -9.17 -38.86 -6.37
CA LEU A 204 -8.19 -37.90 -6.87
C LEU A 204 -6.76 -38.23 -6.46
N ARG A 205 -6.54 -39.19 -5.54
CA ARG A 205 -5.19 -39.54 -5.01
C ARG A 205 -4.11 -39.76 -6.07
N SER A 206 -4.46 -40.21 -7.27
CA SER A 206 -3.50 -40.37 -8.39
C SER A 206 -2.88 -39.05 -8.84
N LEU A 207 -3.49 -37.90 -8.50
CA LEU A 207 -3.00 -36.57 -8.81
C LEU A 207 -2.09 -35.99 -7.71
N LEU A 208 -1.88 -36.71 -6.60
CA LEU A 208 -1.08 -36.23 -5.47
C LEU A 208 0.37 -35.85 -5.88
N PRO A 209 1.09 -36.65 -6.71
CA PRO A 209 2.42 -36.24 -7.18
C PRO A 209 2.41 -34.91 -7.94
N LEU A 210 1.40 -34.71 -8.81
CA LEU A 210 1.23 -33.47 -9.54
C LEU A 210 0.90 -32.30 -8.60
N ARG A 211 0.01 -32.52 -7.63
CA ARG A 211 -0.36 -31.51 -6.64
C ARG A 211 0.87 -31.04 -5.86
N ARG A 212 1.70 -31.97 -5.37
CA ARG A 212 2.96 -31.64 -4.69
C ARG A 212 3.92 -30.88 -5.61
N ALA A 213 4.06 -31.30 -6.88
CA ALA A 213 4.97 -30.66 -7.82
C ALA A 213 4.60 -29.19 -8.11
N VAL A 214 3.32 -28.89 -8.36
CA VAL A 214 2.88 -27.51 -8.65
C VAL A 214 2.96 -26.60 -7.42
N THR A 215 2.71 -27.11 -6.21
CA THR A 215 2.78 -26.33 -4.98
C THR A 215 4.20 -26.12 -4.47
N SER A 216 5.11 -27.07 -4.70
CA SER A 216 6.52 -26.88 -4.35
C SER A 216 7.30 -26.13 -5.44
N GLY A 217 6.77 -26.08 -6.67
CA GLY A 217 7.48 -25.54 -7.84
C GLY A 217 8.63 -26.44 -8.31
N ASN A 218 8.67 -27.69 -7.84
CA ASN A 218 9.75 -28.65 -8.11
C ASN A 218 9.17 -29.94 -8.69
N GLY A 219 9.86 -30.54 -9.65
CA GLY A 219 9.45 -31.82 -10.25
C GLY A 219 8.69 -31.65 -11.57
N VAL A 220 8.21 -32.78 -12.10
CA VAL A 220 7.59 -32.85 -13.43
C VAL A 220 6.10 -32.52 -13.34
N VAL A 221 5.67 -31.48 -14.07
CA VAL A 221 4.27 -31.03 -14.14
C VAL A 221 3.62 -31.51 -15.44
N GLU A 222 3.06 -32.72 -15.39
CA GLU A 222 2.29 -33.31 -16.50
C GLU A 222 0.84 -33.58 -16.09
N ALA A 223 -0.10 -33.14 -16.92
CA ALA A 223 -1.52 -33.17 -16.61
C ALA A 223 -2.26 -34.46 -17.03
N GLY A 224 -1.72 -35.24 -17.97
CA GLY A 224 -2.44 -36.34 -18.60
C GLY A 224 -3.83 -35.93 -19.12
N ALA A 225 -4.82 -36.85 -19.10
CA ALA A 225 -6.17 -36.60 -19.59
C ALA A 225 -7.13 -35.95 -18.56
N ASN A 226 -6.78 -35.95 -17.28
CA ASN A 226 -7.66 -35.52 -16.19
C ASN A 226 -7.88 -33.99 -16.20
N THR A 227 -9.13 -33.54 -16.07
CA THR A 227 -9.50 -32.11 -16.15
C THR A 227 -8.89 -31.27 -15.02
N ILE A 228 -8.87 -31.77 -13.78
CA ILE A 228 -8.27 -31.06 -12.63
C ILE A 228 -6.77 -30.89 -12.85
N ALA A 229 -6.10 -31.97 -13.27
CA ALA A 229 -4.68 -31.96 -13.57
C ALA A 229 -4.33 -30.97 -14.69
N LYS A 230 -5.16 -30.87 -15.73
CA LYS A 230 -5.02 -29.86 -16.80
C LYS A 230 -5.12 -28.45 -16.26
N LEU A 231 -6.08 -28.16 -15.39
CA LEU A 231 -6.25 -26.81 -14.82
C LEU A 231 -5.09 -26.40 -13.91
N TRP A 232 -4.60 -27.31 -13.06
CA TRP A 232 -3.40 -27.05 -12.27
C TRP A 232 -2.17 -26.81 -13.13
N LYS A 233 -2.04 -27.58 -14.23
CA LYS A 233 -0.98 -27.33 -15.22
C LYS A 233 -1.13 -25.97 -15.90
N ILE A 234 -2.33 -25.56 -16.30
CA ILE A 234 -2.57 -24.24 -16.93
C ILE A 234 -2.16 -23.11 -15.97
N GLN A 235 -2.57 -23.20 -14.71
CA GLN A 235 -2.19 -22.22 -13.69
C GLN A 235 -0.67 -22.16 -13.50
N PHE A 236 -0.01 -23.32 -13.44
CA PHE A 236 1.45 -23.41 -13.39
C PHE A 236 2.11 -22.83 -14.65
N ASP A 237 1.59 -23.13 -15.85
CA ASP A 237 2.11 -22.62 -17.11
C ASP A 237 1.99 -21.09 -17.20
N LEU A 238 0.90 -20.50 -16.69
CA LEU A 238 0.76 -19.05 -16.57
C LEU A 238 1.83 -18.44 -15.65
N GLN A 239 2.20 -19.10 -14.56
CA GLN A 239 3.31 -18.65 -13.67
C GLN A 239 4.64 -18.67 -14.40
N GLN A 240 4.88 -19.71 -15.19
CA GLN A 240 6.14 -19.93 -15.91
C GLN A 240 6.21 -19.18 -17.25
N THR A 241 5.37 -18.15 -17.45
CA THR A 241 5.31 -17.33 -18.68
C THR A 241 4.91 -18.08 -19.96
N ASN A 242 4.39 -19.31 -19.85
CA ASN A 242 3.91 -20.10 -20.98
C ASN A 242 2.48 -19.68 -21.39
N VAL A 243 2.27 -18.36 -21.57
CA VAL A 243 0.95 -17.72 -21.74
C VAL A 243 0.19 -18.27 -22.94
N ASP A 244 0.87 -18.49 -24.07
CA ASP A 244 0.23 -19.02 -25.28
C ASP A 244 -0.25 -20.47 -25.11
N ALA A 245 0.52 -21.29 -24.39
CA ALA A 245 0.14 -22.67 -24.09
C ALA A 245 -1.07 -22.69 -23.14
N ALA A 246 -1.03 -21.87 -22.10
CA ALA A 246 -2.14 -21.71 -21.17
C ALA A 246 -3.41 -21.21 -21.86
N LYS A 247 -3.31 -20.21 -22.74
CA LYS A 247 -4.43 -19.71 -23.55
C LYS A 247 -5.05 -20.82 -24.39
N ARG A 248 -4.25 -21.53 -25.19
CA ARG A 248 -4.76 -22.64 -26.02
C ARG A 248 -5.45 -23.72 -25.19
N ALA A 249 -4.91 -24.02 -24.02
CA ALA A 249 -5.50 -25.01 -23.12
C ALA A 249 -6.81 -24.50 -22.46
N LEU A 250 -6.92 -23.22 -22.12
CA LEU A 250 -8.15 -22.58 -21.62
C LEU A 250 -9.24 -22.47 -22.68
N ASP A 251 -8.87 -22.26 -23.94
CA ASP A 251 -9.81 -22.17 -25.08
C ASP A 251 -10.55 -23.50 -25.32
N ALA A 252 -10.03 -24.63 -24.80
CA ALA A 252 -10.68 -25.94 -24.87
C ALA A 252 -11.82 -26.12 -23.85
N PHE A 253 -11.97 -25.22 -22.88
CA PHE A 253 -13.06 -25.24 -21.91
C PHE A 253 -14.26 -24.41 -22.39
N PRO A 254 -15.51 -24.79 -22.05
CA PRO A 254 -16.69 -23.98 -22.37
C PRO A 254 -16.60 -22.57 -21.77
N SER A 255 -17.25 -21.59 -22.40
CA SER A 255 -17.35 -20.21 -21.92
C SER A 255 -18.82 -19.77 -21.91
N PRO A 256 -19.41 -19.44 -20.74
CA PRO A 256 -18.82 -19.58 -19.40
C PRO A 256 -18.62 -21.07 -19.04
N SER A 257 -17.57 -21.35 -18.25
CA SER A 257 -17.36 -22.66 -17.63
C SER A 257 -18.17 -22.79 -16.34
N ASP A 258 -18.47 -24.02 -15.93
CA ASP A 258 -18.99 -24.33 -14.60
C ASP A 258 -17.88 -24.53 -13.56
N ILE A 259 -16.60 -24.46 -13.95
CA ILE A 259 -15.43 -24.62 -13.07
C ILE A 259 -14.87 -23.24 -12.69
N PRO A 260 -14.86 -22.85 -11.40
CA PRO A 260 -14.36 -21.54 -10.95
C PRO A 260 -12.94 -21.23 -11.43
N LEU A 261 -12.03 -22.20 -11.36
CA LEU A 261 -10.63 -21.97 -11.75
C LEU A 261 -10.51 -21.60 -13.23
N VAL A 262 -11.35 -22.11 -14.12
CA VAL A 262 -11.31 -21.72 -15.55
C VAL A 262 -11.54 -20.23 -15.71
N GLU A 263 -12.57 -19.70 -15.05
CA GLU A 263 -12.93 -18.28 -15.13
C GLU A 263 -11.90 -17.39 -14.42
N ILE A 264 -11.34 -17.83 -13.29
CA ILE A 264 -10.23 -17.11 -12.63
C ILE A 264 -9.00 -17.04 -13.54
N LEU A 265 -8.60 -18.15 -14.17
CA LEU A 265 -7.44 -18.18 -15.06
C LEU A 265 -7.69 -17.38 -16.35
N ARG A 266 -8.93 -17.33 -16.85
CA ARG A 266 -9.33 -16.41 -17.93
C ARG A 266 -9.21 -14.95 -17.49
N GLY A 267 -9.65 -14.62 -16.28
CA GLY A 267 -9.49 -13.30 -15.69
C GLY A 267 -8.02 -12.88 -15.64
N ARG A 268 -7.16 -13.71 -15.04
CA ARG A 268 -5.71 -13.47 -14.96
C ARG A 268 -5.05 -13.37 -16.34
N LEU A 269 -5.41 -14.23 -17.29
CA LEU A 269 -4.92 -14.15 -18.66
C LEU A 269 -5.34 -12.84 -19.35
N ALA A 270 -6.59 -12.42 -19.17
CA ALA A 270 -7.09 -11.16 -19.71
C ALA A 270 -6.38 -9.95 -19.09
N LEU A 271 -6.05 -9.99 -17.80
CA LEU A 271 -5.18 -8.97 -17.16
C LEU A 271 -3.81 -8.90 -17.83
N MET A 272 -3.19 -10.05 -18.10
CA MET A 272 -1.89 -10.10 -18.80
C MET A 272 -1.96 -9.53 -20.22
N GLN A 273 -3.15 -9.58 -20.84
CA GLN A 273 -3.43 -9.04 -22.18
C GLN A 273 -3.95 -7.59 -22.15
N SER A 274 -4.05 -6.98 -20.96
CA SER A 274 -4.63 -5.65 -20.75
C SER A 274 -6.10 -5.52 -21.20
N ASP A 275 -6.84 -6.63 -21.26
CA ASP A 275 -8.26 -6.68 -21.66
C ASP A 275 -9.16 -6.61 -20.43
N GLU A 276 -9.58 -5.40 -20.06
CA GLU A 276 -10.49 -5.17 -18.94
C GLU A 276 -11.82 -5.89 -19.10
N SER A 277 -12.41 -5.82 -20.30
CA SER A 277 -13.78 -6.30 -20.49
C SER A 277 -13.81 -7.81 -20.32
N ALA A 278 -12.81 -8.50 -20.88
CA ALA A 278 -12.65 -9.94 -20.66
C ALA A 278 -12.29 -10.26 -19.20
N ALA A 279 -11.41 -9.48 -18.56
CA ALA A 279 -11.03 -9.70 -17.17
C ALA A 279 -12.23 -9.55 -16.21
N ALA A 280 -12.95 -8.44 -16.31
CA ALA A 280 -14.14 -8.15 -15.50
C ALA A 280 -15.23 -9.21 -15.73
N LEU A 281 -15.48 -9.60 -16.98
CA LEU A 281 -16.47 -10.63 -17.29
C LEU A 281 -16.09 -11.99 -16.71
N ALA A 282 -14.83 -12.41 -16.86
CA ALA A 282 -14.35 -13.67 -16.34
C ALA A 282 -14.36 -13.70 -14.80
N PHE A 283 -13.97 -12.61 -14.14
CA PHE A 283 -14.12 -12.50 -12.69
C PHE A 283 -15.59 -12.52 -12.26
N GLU A 284 -16.49 -11.80 -12.92
CA GLU A 284 -17.93 -11.88 -12.65
C GLU A 284 -18.47 -13.31 -12.82
N HIS A 285 -18.04 -14.06 -13.84
CA HIS A 285 -18.39 -15.48 -13.93
C HIS A 285 -17.85 -16.28 -12.74
N ALA A 286 -16.57 -16.12 -12.37
CA ALA A 286 -15.97 -16.81 -11.24
C ALA A 286 -16.70 -16.53 -9.91
N LEU A 287 -17.12 -15.28 -9.70
CA LEU A 287 -17.88 -14.84 -8.52
C LEU A 287 -19.24 -15.55 -8.41
N ASN A 288 -19.85 -15.84 -9.55
CA ASN A 288 -21.14 -16.52 -9.62
C ASN A 288 -21.03 -18.06 -9.51
N LEU A 289 -19.82 -18.63 -9.49
CA LEU A 289 -19.55 -20.07 -9.51
C LEU A 289 -19.17 -20.67 -8.15
N GLY A 290 -19.49 -20.02 -7.03
CA GLY A 290 -19.12 -20.53 -5.72
C GLY A 290 -19.88 -19.86 -4.58
N PRO A 291 -19.37 -19.97 -3.34
CA PRO A 291 -20.08 -19.44 -2.18
C PRO A 291 -20.06 -17.92 -2.05
N GLY A 292 -19.50 -17.17 -3.00
CA GLY A 292 -19.27 -15.72 -2.87
C GLY A 292 -18.37 -15.43 -1.66
N ARG A 293 -17.08 -15.29 -1.92
CA ARG A 293 -16.05 -15.15 -0.89
C ARG A 293 -15.28 -13.86 -1.13
N ASP A 294 -14.93 -13.17 -0.07
CA ASP A 294 -14.26 -11.87 -0.12
C ASP A 294 -12.98 -11.88 -0.97
N ALA A 295 -12.12 -12.90 -0.86
CA ALA A 295 -10.84 -12.90 -1.57
C ALA A 295 -10.93 -12.80 -3.11
N ILE A 296 -11.94 -13.42 -3.75
CA ILE A 296 -12.09 -13.30 -5.21
C ILE A 296 -12.66 -11.94 -5.62
N TRP A 297 -13.49 -11.32 -4.77
CA TRP A 297 -13.90 -9.92 -4.98
C TRP A 297 -12.72 -8.97 -4.80
N MET A 298 -11.85 -9.22 -3.82
CA MET A 298 -10.64 -8.44 -3.59
C MET A 298 -9.68 -8.59 -4.76
N GLU A 299 -9.42 -9.82 -5.23
CA GLU A 299 -8.62 -10.05 -6.45
C GLU A 299 -9.19 -9.31 -7.66
N SER A 300 -10.52 -9.29 -7.82
CA SER A 300 -11.19 -8.56 -8.90
C SER A 300 -11.01 -7.05 -8.76
N ALA A 301 -11.13 -6.52 -7.54
CA ALA A 301 -10.94 -5.09 -7.26
C ALA A 301 -9.49 -4.66 -7.55
N ASP A 302 -8.52 -5.39 -7.01
CA ASP A 302 -7.09 -5.14 -7.22
C ASP A 302 -6.71 -5.19 -8.69
N ALA A 303 -7.20 -6.20 -9.41
CA ALA A 303 -6.96 -6.38 -10.82
C ALA A 303 -7.46 -5.18 -11.65
N LEU A 304 -8.65 -4.68 -11.33
CA LEU A 304 -9.22 -3.51 -11.99
C LEU A 304 -8.50 -2.22 -11.60
N MET A 305 -8.11 -2.04 -10.34
CA MET A 305 -7.29 -0.89 -9.91
C MET A 305 -5.92 -0.88 -10.60
N ALA A 306 -5.28 -2.05 -10.75
CA ALA A 306 -4.00 -2.18 -11.44
C ALA A 306 -4.09 -1.74 -12.91
N LEU A 307 -5.21 -2.04 -13.59
CA LEU A 307 -5.46 -1.60 -14.96
C LEU A 307 -6.03 -0.17 -15.08
N GLY A 308 -6.33 0.49 -13.96
CA GLY A 308 -6.82 1.87 -13.88
C GLY A 308 -8.34 2.05 -13.96
N TYR A 309 -9.12 1.04 -13.56
CA TYR A 309 -10.59 1.05 -13.55
C TYR A 309 -11.17 1.24 -12.15
N ASP A 310 -10.80 2.36 -11.53
CA ASP A 310 -11.02 2.64 -10.10
C ASP A 310 -12.49 2.69 -9.69
N GLU A 311 -13.37 3.24 -10.53
CA GLU A 311 -14.82 3.30 -10.26
C GLU A 311 -15.42 1.88 -10.13
N ARG A 312 -15.03 0.98 -11.04
CA ARG A 312 -15.53 -0.40 -11.02
C ARG A 312 -14.92 -1.17 -9.85
N ALA A 313 -13.63 -1.00 -9.57
CA ALA A 313 -12.99 -1.59 -8.39
C ALA A 313 -13.65 -1.13 -7.08
N THR A 314 -13.96 0.16 -6.94
CA THR A 314 -14.66 0.72 -5.78
C THR A 314 -16.01 0.06 -5.56
N SER A 315 -16.73 -0.28 -6.64
CA SER A 315 -18.00 -1.00 -6.52
C SER A 315 -17.86 -2.41 -5.90
N TYR A 316 -16.74 -3.11 -6.15
CA TYR A 316 -16.43 -4.38 -5.50
C TYR A 316 -16.06 -4.19 -4.03
N LEU A 317 -15.25 -3.18 -3.70
CA LEU A 317 -14.92 -2.84 -2.30
C LEU A 317 -16.18 -2.53 -1.48
N GLN A 318 -17.12 -1.77 -2.04
CA GLN A 318 -18.40 -1.50 -1.39
C GLN A 318 -19.27 -2.75 -1.24
N ARG A 319 -19.21 -3.71 -2.18
CA ARG A 319 -19.88 -5.01 -2.03
C ARG A 319 -19.24 -5.83 -0.91
N LEU A 320 -17.91 -5.85 -0.84
CA LEU A 320 -17.13 -6.50 0.22
C LEU A 320 -17.50 -5.99 1.60
N ALA A 321 -17.53 -4.67 1.79
CA ALA A 321 -17.94 -4.08 3.06
C ALA A 321 -19.40 -4.43 3.42
N ARG A 322 -20.33 -4.43 2.45
CA ARG A 322 -21.74 -4.80 2.68
C ARG A 322 -21.97 -6.26 3.10
N ILE A 323 -21.11 -7.19 2.69
CA ILE A 323 -21.21 -8.58 3.20
C ILE A 323 -20.58 -8.75 4.59
N GLY A 324 -20.04 -7.67 5.17
CA GLY A 324 -19.34 -7.66 6.43
C GLY A 324 -17.96 -8.32 6.34
N SER A 325 -17.22 -8.08 5.25
CA SER A 325 -15.83 -8.55 5.12
C SER A 325 -15.02 -8.17 6.36
N ARG A 326 -14.22 -9.12 6.84
CA ARG A 326 -13.27 -8.92 7.95
C ARG A 326 -11.88 -8.51 7.49
N ASP A 327 -11.68 -8.40 6.17
CA ASP A 327 -10.42 -7.96 5.59
C ASP A 327 -10.25 -6.45 5.78
N ALA A 328 -9.18 -6.05 6.49
CA ALA A 328 -8.89 -4.65 6.81
C ALA A 328 -8.59 -3.82 5.55
N ASP A 329 -8.01 -4.44 4.52
CA ASP A 329 -7.61 -3.77 3.27
C ASP A 329 -8.81 -3.18 2.52
N VAL A 330 -9.99 -3.78 2.68
CA VAL A 330 -11.25 -3.25 2.15
C VAL A 330 -11.53 -1.86 2.73
N TYR A 331 -11.36 -1.69 4.04
CA TYR A 331 -11.70 -0.45 4.73
C TYR A 331 -10.62 0.61 4.51
N TYR A 332 -9.33 0.25 4.52
CA TYR A 332 -8.27 1.19 4.13
C TYR A 332 -8.45 1.67 2.70
N SER A 333 -8.77 0.78 1.75
CA SER A 333 -9.00 1.17 0.36
C SER A 333 -10.21 2.10 0.21
N LEU A 334 -11.32 1.81 0.90
CA LEU A 334 -12.49 2.69 0.91
C LEU A 334 -12.21 4.03 1.61
N ALA A 335 -11.34 4.05 2.63
CA ALA A 335 -10.90 5.28 3.29
C ALA A 335 -10.11 6.17 2.32
N VAL A 336 -9.18 5.60 1.55
CA VAL A 336 -8.43 6.30 0.50
C VAL A 336 -9.38 6.86 -0.55
N VAL A 337 -10.34 6.06 -1.04
CA VAL A 337 -11.36 6.53 -2.01
C VAL A 337 -12.17 7.70 -1.44
N ALA A 338 -12.69 7.57 -0.22
CA ALA A 338 -13.48 8.62 0.43
C ALA A 338 -12.68 9.90 0.65
N ALA A 339 -11.43 9.79 1.10
CA ALA A 339 -10.55 10.93 1.32
C ALA A 339 -10.15 11.61 0.00
N ASN A 340 -9.98 10.84 -1.09
CA ASN A 340 -9.78 11.39 -2.43
C ASN A 340 -10.98 12.19 -2.94
N GLU A 341 -12.19 11.76 -2.59
CA GLU A 341 -13.43 12.45 -2.93
C GLU A 341 -13.82 13.54 -1.91
N ARG A 342 -12.94 13.86 -0.96
CA ARG A 342 -13.17 14.84 0.13
C ARG A 342 -14.39 14.52 1.00
N ARG A 343 -14.70 13.24 1.15
CA ARG A 343 -15.75 12.71 2.04
C ARG A 343 -15.13 12.35 3.39
N ASP A 344 -14.63 13.36 4.10
CA ASP A 344 -13.80 13.19 5.30
C ASP A 344 -14.48 12.39 6.43
N ASP A 345 -15.80 12.49 6.60
CA ASP A 345 -16.54 11.71 7.61
C ASP A 345 -16.54 10.21 7.30
N GLU A 346 -16.66 9.86 6.02
CA GLU A 346 -16.61 8.46 5.58
C GLU A 346 -15.18 7.94 5.64
N ALA A 347 -14.21 8.75 5.21
CA ALA A 347 -12.79 8.44 5.33
C ALA A 347 -12.37 8.19 6.77
N GLU A 348 -12.77 9.05 7.71
CA GLU A 348 -12.51 8.88 9.14
C GLU A 348 -13.05 7.55 9.66
N ALA A 349 -14.30 7.23 9.32
CA ALA A 349 -14.95 6.02 9.80
C ALA A 349 -14.31 4.75 9.23
N MET A 350 -13.99 4.75 7.93
CA MET A 350 -13.33 3.61 7.27
C MET A 350 -11.89 3.41 7.76
N LEU A 351 -11.14 4.50 7.95
CA LEU A 351 -9.79 4.45 8.51
C LEU A 351 -9.79 3.82 9.90
N ARG A 352 -10.69 4.27 10.78
CA ARG A 352 -10.82 3.71 12.13
C ARG A 352 -11.26 2.25 12.12
N GLN A 353 -12.13 1.86 11.19
CA GLN A 353 -12.55 0.46 11.05
C GLN A 353 -11.41 -0.44 10.57
N GLY A 354 -10.62 0.01 9.59
CA GLY A 354 -9.40 -0.67 9.16
C GLY A 354 -8.41 -0.84 10.32
N TRP A 355 -8.19 0.23 11.09
CA TRP A 355 -7.31 0.24 12.26
C TRP A 355 -7.74 -0.76 13.34
N ILE A 356 -9.04 -0.86 13.63
CA ILE A 356 -9.57 -1.82 14.61
C ILE A 356 -9.38 -3.26 14.12
N LEU A 357 -9.61 -3.51 12.83
CA LEU A 357 -9.47 -4.84 12.25
C LEU A 357 -8.02 -5.31 12.22
N ARG A 358 -7.14 -4.45 11.74
CA ARG A 358 -5.69 -4.67 11.70
C ARG A 358 -4.97 -3.32 11.67
N PRO A 359 -4.37 -2.89 12.80
CA PRO A 359 -3.55 -1.69 12.85
C PRO A 359 -2.38 -1.78 11.87
N VAL A 360 -2.02 -0.63 11.30
CA VAL A 360 -0.82 -0.44 10.48
C VAL A 360 0.16 0.48 11.21
N GLU A 361 1.40 0.60 10.73
CA GLU A 361 2.36 1.48 11.38
C GLU A 361 1.90 2.94 11.34
N ARG A 362 2.09 3.67 12.44
CA ARG A 362 1.74 5.11 12.49
C ARG A 362 2.49 5.91 11.43
N GLN A 363 3.72 5.52 11.14
CA GLN A 363 4.53 6.12 10.08
C GLN A 363 3.87 5.99 8.71
N GLN A 364 3.31 4.82 8.40
CA GLN A 364 2.61 4.57 7.14
C GLN A 364 1.38 5.48 6.98
N LEU A 365 0.64 5.73 8.07
CA LEU A 365 -0.50 6.65 8.05
C LEU A 365 -0.08 8.10 7.84
N LEU A 366 0.98 8.57 8.51
CA LEU A 366 1.50 9.93 8.33
C LEU A 366 2.10 10.14 6.94
N GLY A 367 2.71 9.10 6.36
CA GLY A 367 3.22 9.15 4.99
C GLY A 367 2.13 9.15 3.91
N ALA A 368 0.89 8.78 4.25
CA ALA A 368 -0.23 8.75 3.32
C ALA A 368 -0.90 10.13 3.25
N ASP A 369 -0.46 10.93 2.28
CA ASP A 369 -0.91 12.32 2.05
C ASP A 369 -2.45 12.49 2.03
N VAL A 370 -3.13 11.48 1.49
CA VAL A 370 -4.58 11.44 1.34
C VAL A 370 -5.32 11.52 2.69
N PHE A 371 -4.72 11.05 3.79
CA PHE A 371 -5.39 10.99 5.10
C PHE A 371 -5.23 12.24 5.96
N TRP A 372 -4.46 13.24 5.54
CA TRP A 372 -4.16 14.38 6.41
C TRP A 372 -5.38 15.19 6.86
N SER A 373 -6.42 15.29 6.03
CA SER A 373 -7.69 15.93 6.43
C SER A 373 -8.39 15.20 7.57
N VAL A 374 -8.12 13.91 7.76
CA VAL A 374 -8.73 13.08 8.81
C VAL A 374 -7.82 12.78 9.99
N LEU A 375 -6.50 12.78 9.82
CA LEU A 375 -5.55 12.44 10.89
C LEU A 375 -5.61 13.40 12.09
N HIS A 376 -5.97 14.67 11.86
CA HIS A 376 -6.09 15.70 12.90
C HIS A 376 -7.42 15.65 13.67
N ARG A 377 -8.37 14.81 13.25
CA ARG A 377 -9.69 14.75 13.88
C ARG A 377 -9.55 14.14 15.28
N PRO A 378 -10.19 14.69 16.33
CA PRO A 378 -10.03 14.23 17.72
C PRO A 378 -10.29 12.72 17.92
N SER A 379 -11.22 12.14 17.18
CA SER A 379 -11.54 10.71 17.20
C SER A 379 -10.42 9.84 16.63
N VAL A 380 -9.68 10.34 15.63
CA VAL A 380 -8.58 9.63 14.98
C VAL A 380 -7.31 9.75 15.81
N THR A 381 -6.96 10.97 16.23
CA THR A 381 -5.80 11.22 17.10
C THR A 381 -5.86 10.43 18.40
N SER A 382 -7.03 10.36 19.06
CA SER A 382 -7.23 9.55 20.27
C SER A 382 -7.18 8.04 20.02
N THR A 383 -7.52 7.57 18.81
CA THR A 383 -7.49 6.14 18.45
C THR A 383 -6.08 5.67 18.10
N ILE A 384 -5.32 6.50 17.35
CA ILE A 384 -4.00 6.14 16.82
C ILE A 384 -2.87 6.50 17.79
N SER A 385 -3.04 7.56 18.59
CA SER A 385 -2.07 8.01 19.60
C SER A 385 -0.69 8.39 19.03
N PHE A 386 -0.64 9.38 18.13
CA PHE A 386 0.60 9.83 17.47
C PHE A 386 1.69 10.35 18.44
N GLY A 387 1.34 10.88 19.61
CA GLY A 387 2.31 11.35 20.61
C GLY A 387 2.96 10.25 21.47
N ALA A 388 2.51 9.00 21.38
CA ALA A 388 3.07 7.90 22.18
C ALA A 388 4.47 7.49 21.70
N ALA A 389 5.36 7.13 22.64
CA ALA A 389 6.73 6.70 22.34
C ALA A 389 6.81 5.44 21.47
N THR A 390 5.81 4.56 21.53
CA THR A 390 5.72 3.32 20.76
C THR A 390 4.34 3.17 20.14
N ASP A 391 4.24 2.33 19.11
CA ASP A 391 2.96 2.00 18.52
C ASP A 391 2.05 1.31 19.55
N PRO A 392 0.75 1.64 19.56
CA PRO A 392 -0.16 1.13 20.57
C PRO A 392 -0.44 -0.37 20.39
N LEU A 393 -0.57 -1.08 21.50
CA LEU A 393 -1.10 -2.45 21.52
C LEU A 393 -2.62 -2.40 21.40
N VAL A 394 -3.13 -2.51 20.18
CA VAL A 394 -4.57 -2.47 19.92
C VAL A 394 -5.19 -3.83 20.21
N THR A 395 -6.07 -3.89 21.20
CA THR A 395 -6.76 -5.12 21.62
C THR A 395 -8.21 -5.10 21.15
N SER A 396 -8.67 -6.18 20.52
CA SER A 396 -10.09 -6.34 20.18
C SER A 396 -10.98 -6.45 21.42
N THR A 397 -12.15 -5.82 21.36
CA THR A 397 -13.18 -5.94 22.41
C THR A 397 -13.78 -7.34 22.51
N THR A 398 -13.58 -8.18 21.49
CA THR A 398 -14.09 -9.57 21.46
C THR A 398 -13.01 -10.60 21.75
N ALA A 399 -11.79 -10.17 22.11
CA ALA A 399 -10.64 -11.04 22.32
C ALA A 399 -10.96 -12.23 23.24
N SER A 400 -10.62 -13.44 22.79
CA SER A 400 -10.78 -14.70 23.53
C SER A 400 -12.20 -15.00 24.04
N THR A 401 -13.25 -14.43 23.43
CA THR A 401 -14.65 -14.72 23.81
C THR A 401 -15.10 -16.12 23.37
N ARG A 402 -14.47 -16.71 22.34
CA ARG A 402 -14.77 -18.03 21.78
C ARG A 402 -13.48 -18.78 21.43
N PRO A 403 -12.57 -19.03 22.39
CA PRO A 403 -11.24 -19.53 22.09
C PRO A 403 -11.29 -20.90 21.41
N VAL A 404 -10.39 -21.13 20.44
CA VAL A 404 -10.15 -22.46 19.87
C VAL A 404 -8.94 -23.12 20.54
N ALA A 405 -8.95 -24.44 20.63
CA ALA A 405 -7.76 -25.19 21.00
C ALA A 405 -6.80 -25.19 19.79
N LEU A 406 -5.57 -24.73 20.01
CA LEU A 406 -4.51 -24.75 18.99
C LEU A 406 -3.55 -25.93 19.24
N PRO A 407 -2.90 -26.46 18.19
CA PRO A 407 -1.86 -27.49 18.33
C PRO A 407 -0.69 -27.04 19.22
N ALA A 408 -0.01 -28.00 19.86
CA ALA A 408 1.09 -27.69 20.79
C ALA A 408 2.29 -26.98 20.15
N ASN A 409 2.48 -27.10 18.83
CA ASN A 409 3.54 -26.43 18.06
C ASN A 409 3.06 -25.12 17.40
N ALA A 410 1.90 -24.60 17.80
CA ALA A 410 1.32 -23.38 17.27
C ALA A 410 1.64 -22.18 18.17
N GLU A 411 2.10 -21.09 17.56
CA GLU A 411 2.31 -19.81 18.23
C GLU A 411 1.28 -18.80 17.74
N ALA A 412 0.43 -18.33 18.65
CA ALA A 412 -0.63 -17.38 18.35
C ALA A 412 -0.24 -15.97 18.74
N ARG A 413 -0.66 -14.98 17.94
CA ARG A 413 -0.53 -13.56 18.23
C ARG A 413 -1.71 -12.78 17.64
N THR A 414 -2.09 -11.69 18.29
CA THR A 414 -3.18 -10.82 17.82
C THR A 414 -2.73 -9.38 17.60
N SER A 415 -3.29 -8.71 16.61
CA SER A 415 -3.13 -7.26 16.38
C SER A 415 -4.48 -6.68 15.96
N GLY A 416 -5.10 -5.86 16.82
CA GLY A 416 -6.49 -5.48 16.65
C GLY A 416 -7.42 -6.70 16.73
N ASP A 417 -8.27 -6.88 15.73
CA ASP A 417 -9.17 -8.03 15.59
C ASP A 417 -8.55 -9.19 14.78
N PHE A 418 -7.35 -9.02 14.25
CA PHE A 418 -6.63 -10.03 13.49
C PHE A 418 -5.94 -11.04 14.40
N LEU A 419 -6.11 -12.34 14.11
CA LEU A 419 -5.36 -13.43 14.74
C LEU A 419 -4.46 -14.08 13.69
N HIS A 420 -3.21 -14.31 14.08
CA HIS A 420 -2.29 -15.13 13.33
C HIS A 420 -1.81 -16.30 14.17
N VAL A 421 -1.67 -17.44 13.51
CA VAL A 421 -1.14 -18.65 14.11
C VAL A 421 -0.01 -19.18 13.23
N GLN A 422 1.21 -19.10 13.76
CA GLN A 422 2.40 -19.70 13.17
C GLN A 422 2.48 -21.17 13.58
N ILE A 423 2.73 -22.08 12.64
CA ILE A 423 2.86 -23.52 12.88
C ILE A 423 4.10 -24.02 12.13
N GLY A 424 5.27 -23.99 12.77
CA GLY A 424 6.53 -24.25 12.06
C GLY A 424 6.73 -23.24 10.92
N GLU A 425 6.84 -23.70 9.67
CA GLU A 425 6.93 -22.84 8.48
C GLU A 425 5.55 -22.51 7.87
N GLN A 426 4.46 -23.00 8.46
CA GLN A 426 3.09 -22.80 7.97
C GLN A 426 2.42 -21.65 8.72
N GLU A 427 1.44 -21.03 8.07
CA GLU A 427 0.71 -19.91 8.65
C GLU A 427 -0.79 -20.04 8.47
N LEU A 428 -1.52 -19.63 9.51
CA LEU A 428 -2.96 -19.44 9.47
C LEU A 428 -3.31 -18.01 9.87
N LEU A 429 -3.77 -17.24 8.88
CA LEU A 429 -4.22 -15.86 9.00
C LEU A 429 -5.74 -15.83 9.18
N VAL A 430 -6.21 -15.18 10.25
CA VAL A 430 -7.63 -15.16 10.63
C VAL A 430 -8.09 -13.72 10.83
N PRO A 431 -8.50 -13.01 9.76
CA PRO A 431 -9.14 -11.70 9.87
C PRO A 431 -10.39 -11.76 10.77
N GLY A 432 -10.52 -10.86 11.74
CA GLY A 432 -11.57 -10.91 12.77
C GLY A 432 -11.48 -12.12 13.73
N GLY A 433 -10.30 -12.74 13.82
CA GLY A 433 -10.03 -13.94 14.60
C GLY A 433 -9.64 -13.70 16.06
N ALA A 434 -9.54 -12.46 16.55
CA ALA A 434 -9.18 -12.21 17.95
C ALA A 434 -10.13 -12.90 18.95
N ALA A 435 -11.42 -13.06 18.58
CA ALA A 435 -12.38 -13.86 19.36
C ALA A 435 -11.99 -15.33 19.53
N LEU A 436 -11.22 -15.88 18.60
CA LEU A 436 -10.76 -17.27 18.58
C LEU A 436 -9.43 -17.48 19.31
N ALA A 437 -8.71 -16.40 19.60
CA ALA A 437 -7.40 -16.46 20.24
C ALA A 437 -7.50 -17.16 21.62
N PRO A 438 -6.64 -18.14 21.93
CA PRO A 438 -6.54 -18.71 23.28
C PRO A 438 -6.37 -17.61 24.34
N VAL A 439 -6.85 -17.87 25.56
CA VAL A 439 -6.68 -16.92 26.68
C VAL A 439 -5.19 -16.70 26.94
N GLY A 440 -4.77 -15.43 27.02
CA GLY A 440 -3.37 -15.06 27.23
C GLY A 440 -2.53 -14.97 25.95
N THR A 441 -3.15 -15.06 24.77
CA THR A 441 -2.48 -14.80 23.49
C THR A 441 -1.85 -13.39 23.50
N PRO A 442 -0.56 -13.25 23.13
CA PRO A 442 0.09 -11.94 23.11
C PRO A 442 -0.53 -11.00 22.07
N VAL A 443 -0.71 -9.75 22.47
CA VAL A 443 -1.04 -8.64 21.56
C VAL A 443 0.28 -8.02 21.11
N VAL A 444 0.43 -7.86 19.80
CA VAL A 444 1.64 -7.30 19.18
C VAL A 444 1.32 -5.96 18.52
N ALA A 445 2.29 -5.03 18.57
CA ALA A 445 2.15 -3.72 17.93
C ALA A 445 2.25 -3.83 16.40
N ALA A 446 1.76 -2.82 15.68
CA ALA A 446 1.85 -2.79 14.22
C ALA A 446 3.28 -2.78 13.69
N THR A 447 4.21 -2.09 14.37
CA THR A 447 5.64 -2.06 14.02
C THR A 447 6.31 -3.41 14.19
N GLU A 448 6.06 -4.10 15.31
CA GLU A 448 6.57 -5.46 15.51
C GLU A 448 6.02 -6.42 14.46
N TRP A 449 4.74 -6.25 14.08
CA TRP A 449 4.11 -7.01 13.01
C TRP A 449 4.81 -6.78 11.66
N ALA A 450 4.94 -5.52 11.24
CA ALA A 450 5.53 -5.13 9.98
C ALA A 450 6.99 -5.60 9.89
N GLN A 451 7.76 -5.48 10.98
CA GLN A 451 9.14 -5.96 11.03
C GLN A 451 9.25 -7.48 10.82
N GLN A 452 8.32 -8.27 11.39
CA GLN A 452 8.31 -9.72 11.18
C GLN A 452 7.96 -10.08 9.74
N GLU A 453 6.95 -9.43 9.15
CA GLU A 453 6.57 -9.63 7.74
C GLU A 453 7.72 -9.24 6.80
N GLU A 454 8.36 -8.09 7.04
CA GLU A 454 9.51 -7.63 6.28
C GLU A 454 10.66 -8.65 6.31
N GLN A 455 11.03 -9.15 7.49
CA GLN A 455 12.06 -10.19 7.63
C GLN A 455 11.72 -11.45 6.84
N GLN A 456 10.44 -11.85 6.85
CA GLN A 456 9.96 -13.01 6.12
C GLN A 456 10.00 -12.80 4.61
N HIS A 457 9.64 -11.62 4.12
CA HIS A 457 9.78 -11.23 2.72
C HIS A 457 11.23 -11.25 2.25
N LEU A 458 12.15 -10.71 3.06
CA LEU A 458 13.59 -10.76 2.78
C LEU A 458 14.13 -12.20 2.78
N ALA A 459 13.63 -13.07 3.67
CA ALA A 459 14.01 -14.48 3.71
C ALA A 459 13.50 -15.28 2.48
N ASP A 460 12.38 -14.84 1.89
CA ASP A 460 11.81 -15.43 0.69
C ASP A 460 12.52 -15.05 -0.62
N LEU A 461 13.43 -14.07 -0.57
CA LEU A 461 14.15 -13.54 -1.72
C LEU A 461 14.76 -14.60 -2.65
N PRO A 462 15.49 -15.64 -2.17
CA PRO A 462 16.08 -16.65 -3.06
C PRO A 462 15.03 -17.40 -3.89
N ARG A 463 13.83 -17.62 -3.35
CA ARG A 463 12.72 -18.28 -4.06
C ARG A 463 12.11 -17.35 -5.09
N LEU A 464 11.92 -16.08 -4.75
CA LEU A 464 11.39 -15.06 -5.66
C LEU A 464 12.37 -14.74 -6.79
N MET A 465 13.67 -14.86 -6.57
CA MET A 465 14.68 -14.76 -7.64
C MET A 465 14.52 -15.85 -8.71
N ALA A 466 14.01 -17.03 -8.34
CA ALA A 466 13.77 -18.11 -9.29
C ALA A 466 12.42 -17.98 -10.02
N SER A 467 11.39 -17.43 -9.38
CA SER A 467 9.99 -17.54 -9.84
C SER A 467 9.27 -16.20 -10.07
N GLY A 468 9.75 -15.10 -9.47
CA GLY A 468 9.06 -13.81 -9.39
C GLY A 468 9.63 -12.69 -10.25
N ARG A 469 10.72 -12.92 -10.99
CA ARG A 469 11.37 -11.88 -11.82
C ARG A 469 10.59 -11.51 -13.08
N ASN A 470 9.71 -12.39 -13.54
CA ASN A 470 8.95 -12.19 -14.76
C ASN A 470 7.64 -11.44 -14.48
N ALA A 471 7.12 -10.74 -15.50
CA ALA A 471 5.88 -9.99 -15.35
C ALA A 471 4.69 -10.92 -15.00
N ALA A 472 4.59 -12.12 -15.57
CA ALA A 472 3.44 -13.01 -15.38
C ALA A 472 3.18 -13.40 -13.92
N ALA A 473 4.22 -13.43 -13.08
CA ALA A 473 4.10 -13.61 -11.63
C ALA A 473 3.16 -12.57 -10.97
N TYR A 474 3.12 -11.33 -11.49
CA TYR A 474 2.27 -10.25 -10.97
C TYR A 474 0.77 -10.43 -11.28
N ALA A 475 0.42 -11.30 -12.24
CA ALA A 475 -0.98 -11.63 -12.49
C ALA A 475 -1.59 -12.50 -11.38
N GLN A 476 -0.75 -13.06 -10.50
CA GLN A 476 -1.19 -13.83 -9.34
C GLN A 476 -1.15 -12.96 -8.08
N PRO A 477 -2.26 -12.81 -7.34
CA PRO A 477 -2.31 -11.91 -6.20
C PRO A 477 -1.29 -12.23 -5.10
N ALA A 478 -1.10 -13.51 -4.78
CA ALA A 478 -0.17 -13.91 -3.72
C ALA A 478 1.29 -13.61 -4.08
N LEU A 479 1.72 -13.97 -5.30
CA LEU A 479 3.07 -13.62 -5.78
C LEU A 479 3.24 -12.12 -5.94
N ARG A 480 2.26 -11.41 -6.52
CA ARG A 480 2.30 -9.94 -6.64
C ARG A 480 2.56 -9.27 -5.30
N ARG A 481 1.80 -9.63 -4.26
CA ARG A 481 1.98 -9.09 -2.91
C ARG A 481 3.36 -9.40 -2.34
N ARG A 482 3.80 -10.66 -2.42
CA ARG A 482 5.13 -11.08 -1.93
C ARG A 482 6.28 -10.37 -2.65
N ILE A 483 6.22 -10.27 -3.99
CA ILE A 483 7.26 -9.61 -4.78
C ILE A 483 7.28 -8.11 -4.48
N SER A 484 6.11 -7.46 -4.41
CA SER A 484 6.02 -6.03 -4.12
C SER A 484 6.58 -5.72 -2.72
N ALA A 485 6.10 -6.45 -1.70
CA ALA A 485 6.59 -6.28 -0.33
C ALA A 485 8.09 -6.61 -0.18
N THR A 486 8.60 -7.58 -0.94
CA THR A 486 10.05 -7.86 -0.97
C THR A 486 10.82 -6.73 -1.64
N ALA A 487 10.30 -6.14 -2.73
CA ALA A 487 10.93 -4.98 -3.36
C ALA A 487 10.94 -3.76 -2.42
N ASP A 488 9.85 -3.50 -1.71
CA ASP A 488 9.75 -2.46 -0.69
C ASP A 488 10.77 -2.71 0.44
N ALA A 489 10.84 -3.93 0.98
CA ALA A 489 11.80 -4.32 2.01
C ALA A 489 13.25 -4.17 1.54
N LEU A 490 13.56 -4.54 0.29
CA LEU A 490 14.89 -4.35 -0.28
C LEU A 490 15.23 -2.86 -0.39
N ALA A 491 14.28 -2.02 -0.78
CA ALA A 491 14.48 -0.56 -0.83
C ALA A 491 14.68 0.03 0.57
N ALA A 492 13.84 -0.36 1.55
CA ALA A 492 13.94 0.08 2.94
C ALA A 492 15.28 -0.28 3.60
N HIS A 493 15.87 -1.42 3.20
CA HIS A 493 17.19 -1.88 3.66
C HIS A 493 18.34 -1.54 2.71
N ASN A 494 18.11 -0.69 1.70
CA ASN A 494 19.13 -0.25 0.75
C ASN A 494 19.83 -1.35 -0.06
N ARG A 495 19.15 -2.48 -0.23
CA ARG A 495 19.60 -3.65 -1.01
C ARG A 495 19.26 -3.46 -2.49
N TRP A 496 19.75 -2.35 -3.05
CA TRP A 496 19.49 -1.93 -4.43
C TRP A 496 19.95 -2.95 -5.49
N PRO A 497 21.12 -3.62 -5.36
CA PRO A 497 21.52 -4.65 -6.33
C PRO A 497 20.50 -5.78 -6.45
N GLU A 498 20.00 -6.29 -5.33
CA GLU A 498 18.97 -7.33 -5.31
C GLU A 498 17.63 -6.81 -5.82
N LEU A 499 17.25 -5.57 -5.50
CA LEU A 499 16.02 -4.96 -6.05
C LEU A 499 16.08 -4.88 -7.58
N LEU A 500 17.22 -4.42 -8.11
CA LEU A 500 17.45 -4.36 -9.55
C LEU A 500 17.43 -5.75 -10.18
N GLN A 501 17.99 -6.77 -9.53
CA GLN A 501 17.94 -8.15 -10.01
C GLN A 501 16.53 -8.75 -9.98
N LEU A 502 15.73 -8.42 -8.96
CA LEU A 502 14.34 -8.90 -8.83
C LEU A 502 13.45 -8.33 -9.94
N THR A 503 13.78 -7.14 -10.43
CA THR A 503 12.93 -6.36 -11.35
C THR A 503 13.49 -6.25 -12.77
N ASP A 504 14.63 -6.86 -13.06
CA ASP A 504 15.37 -6.63 -14.32
C ASP A 504 14.63 -7.08 -15.58
N GLN A 505 13.84 -8.15 -15.49
CA GLN A 505 13.05 -8.73 -16.59
C GLN A 505 11.68 -8.05 -16.79
N LEU A 506 11.34 -7.06 -15.97
CA LEU A 506 10.07 -6.34 -16.09
C LEU A 506 10.15 -5.27 -17.18
N SER A 507 9.03 -5.08 -17.89
CA SER A 507 8.85 -4.05 -18.91
C SER A 507 7.64 -3.18 -18.55
N ALA A 508 7.73 -1.88 -18.77
CA ALA A 508 6.62 -0.93 -18.59
C ALA A 508 5.41 -1.23 -19.50
N SER A 509 5.57 -2.08 -20.51
CA SER A 509 4.47 -2.59 -21.34
C SER A 509 3.60 -3.64 -20.61
N ALA A 510 4.06 -4.20 -19.50
CA ALA A 510 3.30 -5.12 -18.67
C ALA A 510 2.35 -4.34 -17.76
N GLU A 511 1.17 -4.02 -18.28
CA GLU A 511 0.20 -3.10 -17.68
C GLU A 511 -0.39 -3.53 -16.33
N TYR A 512 -0.18 -4.77 -15.92
CA TYR A 512 -0.66 -5.31 -14.65
C TYR A 512 0.43 -5.33 -13.57
N VAL A 513 1.66 -4.92 -13.91
CA VAL A 513 2.73 -4.67 -12.93
C VAL A 513 2.50 -3.27 -12.34
N PRO A 514 2.43 -3.12 -10.99
CA PRO A 514 2.24 -1.82 -10.37
C PRO A 514 3.33 -0.81 -10.76
N PRO A 515 2.98 0.46 -11.08
CA PRO A 515 3.95 1.50 -11.39
C PRO A 515 5.02 1.70 -10.32
N SER A 516 4.67 1.55 -9.04
CA SER A 516 5.57 1.66 -7.89
C SER A 516 6.81 0.77 -8.01
N ILE A 517 6.68 -0.42 -8.60
CA ILE A 517 7.83 -1.32 -8.84
C ILE A 517 8.85 -0.68 -9.78
N PHE A 518 8.38 0.01 -10.81
CA PHE A 518 9.27 0.70 -11.74
C PHE A 518 9.87 1.98 -11.13
N PHE A 519 9.14 2.65 -10.24
CA PHE A 519 9.65 3.79 -9.48
C PHE A 519 10.78 3.37 -8.53
N LEU A 520 10.59 2.29 -7.76
CA LEU A 520 11.65 1.70 -6.94
C LEU A 520 12.85 1.28 -7.78
N ARG A 521 12.62 0.66 -8.94
CA ARG A 521 13.71 0.28 -9.87
C ARG A 521 14.45 1.50 -10.40
N SER A 522 13.78 2.62 -10.71
CA SER A 522 14.47 3.84 -11.13
C SER A 522 15.34 4.44 -10.03
N VAL A 523 14.86 4.42 -8.79
CA VAL A 523 15.65 4.83 -7.62
C VAL A 523 16.87 3.92 -7.46
N GLY A 524 16.67 2.59 -7.55
CA GLY A 524 17.78 1.64 -7.52
C GLY A 524 18.81 1.86 -8.64
N LEU A 525 18.37 2.16 -9.86
CA LEU A 525 19.28 2.47 -10.97
C LEU A 525 20.07 3.75 -10.70
N GLN A 526 19.43 4.78 -10.16
CA GLN A 526 20.10 6.02 -9.75
C GLN A 526 21.15 5.78 -8.66
N ARG A 527 20.79 5.03 -7.60
CA ARG A 527 21.70 4.67 -6.49
C ARG A 527 22.90 3.87 -6.96
N MET A 528 22.76 3.12 -8.06
CA MET A 528 23.84 2.36 -8.71
C MET A 528 24.54 3.14 -9.84
N HIS A 529 24.41 4.47 -9.88
CA HIS A 529 25.03 5.36 -10.87
C HIS A 529 24.64 5.09 -12.33
N ARG A 530 23.43 4.56 -12.57
CA ARG A 530 22.87 4.25 -13.89
C ARG A 530 21.72 5.19 -14.26
N SER A 531 21.96 6.50 -14.16
CA SER A 531 20.94 7.53 -14.33
C SER A 531 20.27 7.55 -15.71
N ASP A 532 20.97 7.19 -16.79
CA ASP A 532 20.39 7.15 -18.13
C ASP A 532 19.39 5.99 -18.30
N ASP A 533 19.69 4.83 -17.70
CA ASP A 533 18.76 3.70 -17.66
C ASP A 533 17.50 4.06 -16.86
N ALA A 534 17.66 4.79 -15.74
CA ALA A 534 16.54 5.27 -14.93
C ALA A 534 15.64 6.22 -15.74
N LYS A 535 16.23 7.20 -16.44
CA LYS A 535 15.50 8.12 -17.33
C LYS A 535 14.70 7.38 -18.40
N GLN A 536 15.34 6.42 -19.09
CA GLN A 536 14.68 5.67 -20.15
C GLN A 536 13.53 4.81 -19.60
N LEU A 537 13.70 4.21 -18.43
CA LEU A 537 12.64 3.46 -17.75
C LEU A 537 11.44 4.37 -17.45
N LEU A 538 11.66 5.53 -16.85
CA LEU A 538 10.58 6.48 -16.51
C LEU A 538 9.83 6.99 -17.74
N ILE A 539 10.53 7.26 -18.85
CA ILE A 539 9.91 7.63 -20.13
C ILE A 539 8.97 6.50 -20.61
N ASN A 540 9.42 5.25 -20.55
CA ASN A 540 8.61 4.10 -20.95
C ASN A 540 7.39 3.91 -20.02
N VAL A 541 7.55 4.13 -18.73
CA VAL A 541 6.46 4.09 -17.74
C VAL A 541 5.43 5.18 -18.02
N ALA A 542 5.86 6.42 -18.26
CA ALA A 542 4.98 7.54 -18.63
C ALA A 542 4.19 7.29 -19.92
N ALA A 543 4.79 6.55 -20.87
CA ALA A 543 4.16 6.16 -22.12
C ALA A 543 3.23 4.93 -22.00
N SER A 544 3.19 4.26 -20.83
CA SER A 544 2.34 3.09 -20.61
C SER A 544 0.85 3.46 -20.68
N ARG A 545 0.03 2.55 -21.24
CA ARG A 545 -1.42 2.75 -21.31
C ARG A 545 -2.07 2.83 -19.93
N VAL A 546 -1.51 2.13 -18.93
CA VAL A 546 -1.95 2.22 -17.53
C VAL A 546 -1.88 3.64 -17.06
N LEU A 547 -0.69 4.26 -17.08
CA LEU A 547 -0.56 5.62 -16.61
C LEU A 547 -1.33 6.59 -17.50
N GLN A 548 -1.51 6.34 -18.80
CA GLN A 548 -2.35 7.17 -19.67
C GLN A 548 -3.86 7.07 -19.39
N ARG A 549 -4.34 5.93 -18.86
CA ARG A 549 -5.75 5.72 -18.51
C ARG A 549 -6.07 6.10 -17.07
N LYS A 550 -5.18 5.75 -16.15
CA LYS A 550 -5.39 5.86 -14.71
C LYS A 550 -5.57 7.32 -14.30
N LYS A 551 -6.60 7.58 -13.50
CA LYS A 551 -6.81 8.88 -12.84
C LYS A 551 -6.10 8.89 -11.47
N ASP A 552 -4.82 8.54 -11.49
CA ASP A 552 -4.00 8.45 -10.28
C ASP A 552 -3.10 9.67 -10.17
N ALA A 553 -3.60 10.68 -9.47
CA ALA A 553 -2.86 11.90 -9.19
C ALA A 553 -1.58 11.62 -8.38
N ALA A 554 -1.58 10.61 -7.49
CA ALA A 554 -0.43 10.29 -6.65
C ALA A 554 0.70 9.70 -7.50
N ALA A 555 0.42 8.67 -8.31
CA ALA A 555 1.44 8.08 -9.19
C ALA A 555 1.97 9.06 -10.25
N LEU A 556 1.13 10.00 -10.73
CA LEU A 556 1.58 11.06 -11.64
C LEU A 556 2.48 12.08 -10.93
N THR A 557 2.19 12.41 -9.68
CA THR A 557 3.01 13.29 -8.85
C THR A 557 4.37 12.65 -8.55
N GLU A 558 4.38 11.37 -8.17
CA GLU A 558 5.62 10.63 -7.94
C GLU A 558 6.47 10.53 -9.22
N LEU A 559 5.85 10.22 -10.37
CA LEU A 559 6.55 10.23 -11.66
C LEU A 559 7.08 11.62 -12.03
N ALA A 560 6.34 12.69 -11.71
CA ALA A 560 6.79 14.06 -11.93
C ALA A 560 8.04 14.38 -11.08
N GLU A 561 8.06 13.98 -9.81
CA GLU A 561 9.22 14.11 -8.94
C GLU A 561 10.42 13.33 -9.45
N LEU A 562 10.23 12.09 -9.90
CA LEU A 562 11.29 11.28 -10.50
C LEU A 562 11.83 11.91 -11.80
N PHE A 563 10.97 12.49 -12.64
CA PHE A 563 11.43 13.26 -13.80
C PHE A 563 12.22 14.50 -13.41
N ALA A 564 11.75 15.25 -12.40
CA ALA A 564 12.44 16.45 -11.92
C ALA A 564 13.82 16.11 -11.34
N ALA A 565 13.93 15.02 -10.57
CA ALA A 565 15.19 14.51 -10.01
C ALA A 565 16.22 14.11 -11.08
N HIS A 566 15.76 13.81 -12.30
CA HIS A 566 16.59 13.49 -13.46
C HIS A 566 16.78 14.66 -14.44
N ASP A 567 16.43 15.90 -14.03
CA ASP A 567 16.48 17.11 -14.84
C ASP A 567 15.61 17.05 -16.12
N LEU A 568 14.59 16.17 -16.15
CA LEU A 568 13.60 16.06 -17.24
C LEU A 568 12.42 17.02 -17.01
N TYR A 569 12.72 18.31 -16.86
CA TYR A 569 11.79 19.32 -16.36
C TYR A 569 10.48 19.43 -17.16
N ASP A 570 10.56 19.42 -18.50
CA ASP A 570 9.35 19.53 -19.33
C ASP A 570 8.45 18.30 -19.20
N ALA A 571 9.02 17.12 -18.96
CA ALA A 571 8.24 15.91 -18.68
C ALA A 571 7.61 15.96 -17.28
N ALA A 572 8.36 16.45 -16.28
CA ALA A 572 7.86 16.64 -14.92
C ALA A 572 6.65 17.58 -14.88
N VAL A 573 6.75 18.77 -15.50
CA VAL A 573 5.64 19.73 -15.57
C VAL A 573 4.40 19.11 -16.24
N ARG A 574 4.58 18.38 -17.35
CA ARG A 574 3.44 17.70 -18.02
C ARG A 574 2.75 16.68 -17.11
N MET A 575 3.50 15.94 -16.29
CA MET A 575 2.90 14.99 -15.34
C MET A 575 2.18 15.71 -14.21
N TYR A 576 2.72 16.84 -13.74
CA TYR A 576 2.07 17.71 -12.77
C TYR A 576 0.77 18.33 -13.29
N ASP A 577 0.77 18.91 -14.48
CA ASP A 577 -0.44 19.46 -15.11
C ASP A 577 -1.54 18.40 -15.21
N ARG A 578 -1.15 17.16 -15.54
CA ARG A 578 -2.07 16.04 -15.62
C ARG A 578 -2.59 15.61 -14.25
N SER A 579 -1.73 15.55 -13.24
CA SER A 579 -2.12 15.31 -11.84
C SER A 579 -3.11 16.37 -11.36
N GLN A 580 -2.82 17.65 -11.60
CA GLN A 580 -3.67 18.80 -11.27
C GLN A 580 -5.06 18.70 -11.92
N SER A 581 -5.13 18.23 -13.17
CA SER A 581 -6.39 18.04 -13.90
C SER A 581 -7.29 16.95 -13.30
N ILE A 582 -6.70 16.01 -12.57
CA ILE A 582 -7.42 14.95 -11.85
C ILE A 582 -7.83 15.43 -10.46
N ARG A 583 -6.87 15.97 -9.69
CA ARG A 583 -7.09 16.50 -8.35
C ARG A 583 -6.31 17.79 -8.19
N ALA A 584 -7.03 18.91 -8.08
CA ALA A 584 -6.41 20.19 -7.79
C ALA A 584 -5.67 20.13 -6.43
N ASN A 585 -4.39 20.44 -6.46
CA ASN A 585 -3.50 20.48 -5.32
C ASN A 585 -2.69 21.77 -5.38
N ALA A 586 -2.84 22.64 -4.37
CA ALA A 586 -2.16 23.94 -4.33
C ALA A 586 -0.63 23.80 -4.28
N PHE A 587 -0.11 22.70 -3.74
CA PHE A 587 1.32 22.43 -3.66
C PHE A 587 1.94 22.12 -5.03
N ILE A 588 1.16 21.62 -5.99
CA ILE A 588 1.67 21.31 -7.33
C ILE A 588 2.03 22.60 -8.08
N ASP A 589 1.21 23.66 -7.98
CA ASP A 589 1.49 24.93 -8.65
C ASP A 589 2.82 25.53 -8.17
N GLU A 590 3.08 25.42 -6.86
CA GLU A 590 4.37 25.78 -6.26
C GLU A 590 5.50 24.92 -6.82
N ARG A 591 5.31 23.60 -6.82
CA ARG A 591 6.33 22.67 -7.30
C ARG A 591 6.67 22.87 -8.78
N VAL A 592 5.69 23.18 -9.63
CA VAL A 592 5.91 23.50 -11.05
C VAL A 592 6.74 24.78 -11.21
N ARG A 593 6.49 25.83 -10.41
CA ARG A 593 7.33 27.04 -10.43
C ARG A 593 8.78 26.72 -10.09
N GLN A 594 8.99 25.90 -9.06
CA GLN A 594 10.33 25.45 -8.65
C GLN A 594 11.05 24.69 -9.78
N ILE A 595 10.35 23.77 -10.45
CA ILE A 595 10.90 23.01 -11.60
C ILE A 595 11.29 23.93 -12.75
N GLN A 596 10.44 24.91 -13.08
CA GLN A 596 10.72 25.88 -14.14
C GLN A 596 11.92 26.77 -13.79
N MET A 597 12.09 27.12 -12.52
CA MET A 597 13.28 27.83 -12.07
C MET A 597 14.53 26.96 -12.20
N ASN A 598 14.49 25.71 -11.73
CA ASN A 598 15.62 24.77 -11.88
C ASN A 598 16.04 24.61 -13.36
N LYS A 599 15.07 24.57 -14.27
CA LYS A 599 15.34 24.59 -15.72
C LYS A 599 16.12 25.83 -16.15
N ARG A 600 15.72 27.03 -15.72
CA ARG A 600 16.42 28.28 -16.03
C ARG A 600 17.84 28.30 -15.44
N LEU A 601 18.01 27.83 -14.21
CA LEU A 601 19.31 27.71 -13.55
C LEU A 601 20.27 26.83 -14.37
N ALA A 602 19.78 25.68 -14.82
CA ALA A 602 20.59 24.73 -15.58
C ALA A 602 21.02 25.25 -16.98
N THR A 603 20.28 26.20 -17.58
CA THR A 603 20.51 26.61 -18.99
C THR A 603 21.03 28.03 -19.18
N SER A 604 20.93 28.91 -18.18
CA SER A 604 21.06 30.35 -18.39
C SER A 604 22.00 31.06 -17.40
N TYR A 605 22.60 30.33 -16.47
CA TYR A 605 23.47 30.91 -15.44
C TYR A 605 24.95 30.73 -15.79
N TYR A 606 25.78 31.67 -15.33
CA TYR A 606 27.24 31.60 -15.45
C TYR A 606 27.81 30.70 -14.37
N THR A 607 29.02 30.17 -14.60
CA THR A 607 29.65 29.22 -13.69
C THR A 607 31.04 29.68 -13.27
N THR A 608 31.33 29.58 -11.97
CA THR A 608 32.70 29.62 -11.42
C THR A 608 32.94 28.39 -10.56
N LYS A 609 34.20 28.03 -10.32
CA LYS A 609 34.55 26.81 -9.59
C LYS A 609 35.56 27.09 -8.48
N THR A 610 35.37 26.42 -7.35
CA THR A 610 36.37 26.23 -6.29
C THR A 610 36.75 24.74 -6.25
N PRO A 611 37.66 24.28 -5.36
CA PRO A 611 37.99 22.86 -5.26
C PRO A 611 36.78 21.92 -5.12
N HIS A 612 35.77 22.29 -4.33
CA HIS A 612 34.63 21.43 -4.02
C HIS A 612 33.26 22.00 -4.44
N PHE A 613 33.21 23.20 -5.03
CA PHE A 613 31.93 23.81 -5.40
C PHE A 613 31.92 24.32 -6.84
N GLU A 614 30.84 24.02 -7.55
CA GLU A 614 30.51 24.62 -8.84
C GLU A 614 29.38 25.62 -8.64
N ILE A 615 29.67 26.91 -8.77
CA ILE A 615 28.75 27.99 -8.40
C ILE A 615 28.11 28.54 -9.65
N HIS A 616 26.79 28.38 -9.76
CA HIS A 616 25.95 28.92 -10.81
C HIS A 616 25.36 30.25 -10.35
N PHE A 617 25.55 31.33 -11.12
CA PHE A 617 25.11 32.68 -10.75
C PHE A 617 24.54 33.48 -11.94
N PRO A 618 23.63 34.45 -11.70
CA PRO A 618 23.07 35.30 -12.76
C PRO A 618 24.14 36.16 -13.44
N ALA A 619 23.90 36.57 -14.68
CA ALA A 619 24.82 37.37 -15.48
C ALA A 619 25.27 38.69 -14.80
N GLU A 620 24.39 39.25 -13.98
CA GLU A 620 24.56 40.52 -13.30
C GLU A 620 25.40 40.41 -12.01
N VAL A 621 25.63 39.19 -11.51
CA VAL A 621 26.49 38.93 -10.35
C VAL A 621 27.94 38.80 -10.82
N SER A 622 28.87 39.49 -10.15
CA SER A 622 30.29 39.42 -10.54
C SER A 622 30.89 38.05 -10.19
N ALA A 623 31.73 37.52 -11.08
CA ALA A 623 32.46 36.27 -10.85
C ALA A 623 33.31 36.30 -9.56
N THR A 624 33.79 37.47 -9.16
CA THR A 624 34.52 37.66 -7.89
C THR A 624 33.63 37.41 -6.67
N SER A 625 32.40 37.95 -6.66
CA SER A 625 31.46 37.73 -5.55
C SER A 625 31.04 36.25 -5.47
N ALA A 626 30.82 35.62 -6.63
CA ALA A 626 30.52 34.19 -6.69
C ALA A 626 31.70 33.34 -6.18
N ALA A 627 32.95 33.70 -6.52
CA ALA A 627 34.14 33.02 -6.01
C ALA A 627 34.33 33.23 -4.50
N GLU A 628 33.99 34.40 -3.95
CA GLU A 628 34.03 34.67 -2.51
C GLU A 628 33.04 33.78 -1.73
N LEU A 629 31.81 33.63 -2.22
CA LEU A 629 30.84 32.68 -1.67
C LEU A 629 31.40 31.26 -1.66
N GLY A 630 32.06 30.86 -2.75
CA GLY A 630 32.75 29.57 -2.82
C GLY A 630 33.85 29.41 -1.78
N ASN A 631 34.69 30.44 -1.60
CA ASN A 631 35.74 30.40 -0.58
C ASN A 631 35.17 30.28 0.84
N VAL A 632 34.04 30.93 1.14
CA VAL A 632 33.34 30.75 2.42
C VAL A 632 32.84 29.32 2.58
N LEU A 633 32.25 28.72 1.55
CA LEU A 633 31.84 27.32 1.60
C LEU A 633 33.03 26.37 1.81
N GLU A 634 34.21 26.65 1.25
CA GLU A 634 35.43 25.86 1.53
C GLU A 634 35.88 25.95 3.00
N LEU A 635 35.76 27.13 3.61
CA LEU A 635 36.07 27.32 5.03
C LEU A 635 35.06 26.61 5.94
N GLU A 636 33.78 26.74 5.61
CA GLU A 636 32.70 26.07 6.34
C GLU A 636 32.78 24.54 6.18
N LEU A 637 33.11 24.02 5.00
CA LEU A 637 33.36 22.60 4.78
C LEU A 637 34.40 22.08 5.76
N LYS A 638 35.54 22.77 5.88
CA LYS A 638 36.61 22.40 6.81
C LYS A 638 36.14 22.44 8.28
N ARG A 639 35.35 23.45 8.66
CA ARG A 639 34.82 23.59 10.02
C ARG A 639 33.82 22.47 10.35
N LEU A 640 32.92 22.18 9.42
CA LEU A 640 31.86 21.20 9.57
C LEU A 640 32.37 19.75 9.51
N GLN A 641 33.52 19.51 8.89
CA GLN A 641 34.18 18.19 8.85
C GLN A 641 34.52 17.65 10.26
N GLU A 642 34.61 18.50 11.28
CA GLU A 642 34.73 18.05 12.68
C GLU A 642 33.49 17.29 13.19
N TRP A 643 32.32 17.58 12.62
CA TRP A 643 31.04 16.97 12.96
C TRP A 643 30.64 15.88 11.98
N ILE A 644 30.85 16.14 10.68
CA ILE A 644 30.46 15.27 9.57
C ILE A 644 31.74 14.90 8.79
N PRO A 645 32.44 13.81 9.15
CA PRO A 645 33.70 13.46 8.51
C PRO A 645 33.50 13.08 7.03
N THR A 646 33.93 13.95 6.11
CA THR A 646 33.89 13.74 4.66
C THR A 646 35.24 14.07 4.03
N PRO A 647 36.27 13.20 4.19
CA PRO A 647 37.63 13.50 3.71
C PRO A 647 37.70 13.59 2.18
N ASP A 648 36.90 12.79 1.47
CA ASP A 648 36.81 12.76 0.01
C ASP A 648 35.51 13.40 -0.49
N PHE A 649 35.22 14.62 0.00
CA PHE A 649 34.00 15.34 -0.37
C PHE A 649 33.96 15.61 -1.88
N GLN A 650 32.93 15.07 -2.53
CA GLN A 650 32.71 15.23 -3.97
C GLN A 650 32.17 16.63 -4.28
N PRO A 651 32.52 17.23 -5.43
CA PRO A 651 32.05 18.56 -5.78
C PRO A 651 30.51 18.69 -5.80
N VAL A 652 30.00 19.78 -5.25
CA VAL A 652 28.56 20.10 -5.18
C VAL A 652 28.23 21.36 -5.97
N VAL A 653 27.11 21.32 -6.69
CA VAL A 653 26.59 22.50 -7.40
C VAL A 653 25.89 23.44 -6.42
N VAL A 654 26.19 24.74 -6.53
CA VAL A 654 25.60 25.82 -5.73
C VAL A 654 24.93 26.82 -6.66
N ASN A 655 23.61 26.85 -6.64
CA ASN A 655 22.79 27.80 -7.39
C ASN A 655 22.57 29.06 -6.55
N VAL A 656 23.12 30.18 -7.01
CA VAL A 656 22.93 31.50 -6.41
C VAL A 656 21.82 32.21 -7.19
N VAL A 657 20.75 32.63 -6.53
CA VAL A 657 19.60 33.30 -7.15
C VAL A 657 19.26 34.61 -6.44
N TRP A 658 18.43 35.44 -7.07
CA TRP A 658 17.92 36.67 -6.43
C TRP A 658 16.90 36.36 -5.35
N TRP A 659 16.91 37.15 -4.26
CA TRP A 659 15.95 36.99 -3.16
C TRP A 659 14.49 37.03 -3.62
N ASP A 660 14.12 38.02 -4.44
CA ASP A 660 12.74 38.16 -4.91
C ASP A 660 12.32 36.94 -5.75
N GLU A 661 13.22 36.42 -6.60
CA GLU A 661 12.95 35.22 -7.38
C GLU A 661 12.86 33.97 -6.50
N PHE A 662 13.74 33.84 -5.51
CA PHE A 662 13.73 32.71 -4.59
C PHE A 662 12.47 32.67 -3.75
N LYS A 663 12.11 33.81 -3.13
CA LYS A 663 10.91 33.94 -2.30
C LYS A 663 9.64 33.65 -3.10
N GLN A 664 9.53 34.18 -4.32
CA GLN A 664 8.36 33.94 -5.17
C GLN A 664 8.25 32.50 -5.68
N THR A 665 9.38 31.81 -5.86
CA THR A 665 9.42 30.51 -6.54
C THR A 665 9.46 29.33 -5.57
N TYR A 666 10.28 29.40 -4.52
CA TYR A 666 10.61 28.24 -3.68
C TYR A 666 9.94 28.23 -2.32
N THR A 667 9.69 29.38 -1.71
CA THR A 667 9.39 29.42 -0.27
C THR A 667 8.05 30.06 0.06
N GLY A 668 7.58 31.00 -0.77
CA GLY A 668 6.41 31.83 -0.48
C GLY A 668 6.49 32.62 0.83
N SER A 669 7.63 32.58 1.53
CA SER A 669 7.78 33.01 2.92
C SER A 669 9.21 33.48 3.20
N ASP A 670 9.35 34.30 4.25
CA ASP A 670 10.64 34.79 4.72
C ASP A 670 11.38 33.79 5.63
N MET A 671 10.83 32.58 5.80
CA MET A 671 11.30 31.59 6.78
C MET A 671 12.34 30.62 6.21
N ILE A 672 12.23 30.27 4.93
CA ILE A 672 13.19 29.40 4.23
C ILE A 672 14.16 30.31 3.48
N LEU A 673 15.46 30.15 3.74
CA LEU A 673 16.52 31.01 3.20
C LEU A 673 17.57 30.25 2.39
N GLY A 674 17.33 28.96 2.13
CA GLY A 674 18.16 28.04 1.36
C GLY A 674 17.49 26.66 1.31
N PHE A 675 17.97 25.78 0.43
CA PHE A 675 17.69 24.34 0.51
C PHE A 675 18.76 23.52 -0.20
N TYR A 676 18.85 22.23 0.15
CA TYR A 676 19.63 21.20 -0.55
C TYR A 676 18.72 20.10 -1.09
N ASN A 677 18.86 19.79 -2.39
CA ASN A 677 18.15 18.67 -3.04
C ASN A 677 19.06 17.93 -4.04
N GLY A 678 20.31 17.69 -3.64
CA GLY A 678 21.40 17.27 -4.52
C GLY A 678 22.21 18.45 -5.07
N LYS A 679 21.63 19.65 -5.06
CA LYS A 679 22.28 20.94 -5.32
C LYS A 679 21.93 21.89 -4.18
N ILE A 680 22.87 22.74 -3.78
CA ILE A 680 22.59 23.83 -2.83
C ILE A 680 21.95 24.97 -3.61
N THR A 681 20.83 25.52 -3.17
CA THR A 681 20.23 26.71 -3.79
C THR A 681 20.01 27.79 -2.74
N VAL A 682 20.59 28.98 -2.97
CA VAL A 682 20.59 30.09 -2.01
C VAL A 682 20.29 31.44 -2.66
N PRO A 683 19.53 32.33 -1.99
CA PRO A 683 19.12 33.62 -2.53
C PRO A 683 20.13 34.74 -2.33
N PHE A 684 21.42 34.47 -2.57
CA PHE A 684 22.50 35.42 -2.25
C PHE A 684 22.98 36.24 -3.45
N ALA A 685 22.25 36.26 -4.57
CA ALA A 685 22.55 37.21 -5.64
C ALA A 685 22.31 38.63 -5.14
N GLY A 686 23.34 39.48 -5.24
CA GLY A 686 23.28 40.87 -4.79
C GLY A 686 23.52 41.08 -3.29
N VAL A 687 23.85 40.03 -2.51
CA VAL A 687 24.31 40.20 -1.13
C VAL A 687 25.71 40.84 -1.16
N PRO A 688 25.90 42.03 -0.57
CA PRO A 688 27.17 42.75 -0.66
C PRO A 688 28.25 42.20 0.28
N GLU A 689 27.86 41.53 1.37
CA GLU A 689 28.78 41.02 2.39
C GLU A 689 28.22 39.75 3.04
N LEU A 690 29.07 38.73 3.22
CA LEU A 690 28.73 37.45 3.83
C LEU A 690 28.85 37.51 5.37
N ILE A 691 27.93 38.24 6.00
CA ILE A 691 27.86 38.39 7.46
C ILE A 691 27.49 37.07 8.18
N PRO A 692 27.72 36.92 9.49
CA PRO A 692 27.52 35.64 10.19
C PRO A 692 26.14 34.98 10.01
N PRO A 693 25.00 35.71 10.01
CA PRO A 693 23.69 35.10 9.71
C PRO A 693 23.56 34.49 8.31
N ILE A 694 24.29 35.00 7.32
CA ILE A 694 24.31 34.49 5.94
C ILE A 694 25.22 33.27 5.85
N VAL A 695 26.39 33.32 6.50
CA VAL A 695 27.29 32.16 6.63
C VAL A 695 26.58 31.00 7.33
N ALA A 696 25.76 31.27 8.34
CA ALA A 696 24.95 30.25 9.01
C ALA A 696 24.02 29.50 8.05
N ILE A 697 23.38 30.20 7.10
CA ILE A 697 22.53 29.56 6.08
C ILE A 697 23.37 28.70 5.14
N LEU A 698 24.51 29.22 4.67
CA LEU A 698 25.43 28.43 3.83
C LEU A 698 25.90 27.17 4.57
N ALA A 699 26.23 27.29 5.85
CA ALA A 699 26.62 26.17 6.69
C ALA A 699 25.49 25.14 6.87
N HIS A 700 24.24 25.60 7.02
CA HIS A 700 23.07 24.73 7.07
C HIS A 700 22.94 23.90 5.79
N GLU A 701 22.89 24.55 4.63
CA GLU A 701 22.72 23.85 3.35
C GLU A 701 23.92 22.96 2.99
N LEU A 702 25.13 23.40 3.35
CA LEU A 702 26.32 22.58 3.20
C LEU A 702 26.27 21.33 4.10
N SER A 703 25.70 21.44 5.30
CA SER A 703 25.55 20.29 6.20
C SER A 703 24.72 19.19 5.55
N HIS A 704 23.62 19.53 4.89
CA HIS A 704 22.81 18.56 4.14
C HIS A 704 23.63 17.85 3.05
N ALA A 705 24.40 18.59 2.26
CA ALA A 705 25.27 18.02 1.24
C ALA A 705 26.35 17.09 1.83
N MET A 706 26.93 17.46 2.96
CA MET A 706 27.91 16.64 3.67
C MET A 706 27.28 15.38 4.26
N ILE A 707 26.10 15.47 4.87
CA ILE A 707 25.37 14.33 5.43
C ILE A 707 24.97 13.36 4.32
N ALA A 708 24.46 13.87 3.20
CA ALA A 708 24.14 13.06 2.02
C ALA A 708 25.35 12.27 1.53
N GLN A 709 26.52 12.89 1.39
CA GLN A 709 27.73 12.16 0.98
C GLN A 709 28.26 11.21 2.08
N ALA A 710 28.21 11.61 3.34
CA ALA A 710 28.66 10.78 4.46
C ALA A 710 27.82 9.51 4.60
N THR A 711 26.52 9.61 4.34
CA THR A 711 25.55 8.52 4.56
C THR A 711 25.12 7.80 3.28
N ASN A 712 25.69 8.12 2.11
CA ASN A 712 25.15 7.69 0.82
C ASN A 712 23.66 8.07 0.62
N ASP A 713 23.30 9.22 1.20
CA ASP A 713 21.98 9.85 1.17
C ASP A 713 20.91 8.93 1.78
N GLN A 714 21.24 8.42 2.97
CA GLN A 714 20.43 7.50 3.77
C GLN A 714 19.99 8.07 5.12
N ALA A 715 20.57 9.19 5.54
CA ALA A 715 20.14 9.84 6.78
C ALA A 715 18.66 10.26 6.68
N PRO A 716 17.82 9.98 7.71
CA PRO A 716 16.45 10.46 7.74
C PRO A 716 16.41 11.99 7.90
N HIS A 717 15.35 12.64 7.42
CA HIS A 717 15.25 14.11 7.39
C HIS A 717 15.35 14.71 8.78
N TRP A 718 14.74 14.10 9.80
CA TRP A 718 14.84 14.58 11.19
C TRP A 718 16.31 14.72 11.64
N PHE A 719 17.17 13.77 11.25
CA PHE A 719 18.58 13.81 11.60
C PHE A 719 19.33 14.86 10.77
N GLN A 720 19.05 14.93 9.47
CA GLN A 720 19.63 15.95 8.59
C GLN A 720 19.34 17.36 9.10
N GLU A 721 18.07 17.66 9.33
CA GLU A 721 17.59 18.97 9.78
C GLU A 721 18.02 19.29 11.21
N GLY A 722 17.94 18.33 12.12
CA GLY A 722 18.38 18.53 13.50
C GLY A 722 19.89 18.80 13.58
N LEU A 723 20.72 18.09 12.80
CA LEU A 723 22.17 18.27 12.79
C LEU A 723 22.58 19.57 12.10
N ALA A 724 21.97 19.92 10.97
CA ALA A 724 22.21 21.19 10.28
C ALA A 724 21.91 22.40 11.18
N GLN A 725 20.73 22.41 11.83
CA GLN A 725 20.35 23.43 12.82
C GLN A 725 21.29 23.48 14.03
N ARG A 726 21.93 22.37 14.38
CA ARG A 726 22.89 22.32 15.48
C ARG A 726 24.22 23.00 15.13
N ILE A 727 24.67 22.89 13.88
CA ILE A 727 26.03 23.26 13.47
C ILE A 727 26.12 24.54 12.63
N GLU A 728 24.98 25.13 12.25
CA GLU A 728 24.85 26.45 11.59
C GLU A 728 25.25 27.66 12.46
N GLN A 729 25.51 27.47 13.76
CA GLN A 729 25.93 28.52 14.71
C GLN A 729 24.95 29.69 14.91
N ARG A 730 23.64 29.49 14.67
CA ARG A 730 22.61 30.49 15.02
C ARG A 730 22.27 30.52 16.52
N PRO A 731 21.73 31.65 17.03
CA PRO A 731 21.11 31.71 18.35
C PRO A 731 19.99 30.67 18.48
N TYR A 732 19.88 30.06 19.65
CA TYR A 732 19.07 28.87 19.86
C TYR A 732 17.57 29.16 20.02
N HIS A 733 16.72 28.22 19.59
CA HIS A 733 15.28 28.22 19.85
C HIS A 733 14.96 27.75 21.28
N GLU A 734 13.70 27.86 21.70
CA GLU A 734 13.20 27.26 22.93
C GLU A 734 13.07 25.74 22.82
N ASN A 735 13.08 25.06 23.97
CA ASN A 735 13.09 23.60 24.04
C ASN A 735 11.72 23.06 23.62
N ALA A 736 11.65 22.15 22.64
CA ALA A 736 10.39 21.58 22.16
C ALA A 736 9.52 21.07 23.32
N PHE A 737 10.14 20.39 24.28
CA PHE A 737 9.47 19.83 25.45
C PHE A 737 8.98 20.87 26.46
N ASN A 738 9.35 22.14 26.33
CA ASN A 738 8.79 23.24 27.13
C ASN A 738 7.80 24.09 26.33
N MET A 739 7.76 23.94 25.01
CA MET A 739 6.85 24.66 24.11
C MET A 739 5.55 23.87 23.87
N TYR A 740 5.62 22.55 23.89
CA TYR A 740 4.51 21.66 23.50
C TYR A 740 4.07 20.71 24.61
N GLU A 741 2.78 20.39 24.59
CA GLU A 741 2.19 19.27 25.33
C GLU A 741 2.61 17.93 24.69
N ASP A 742 2.58 16.84 25.47
CA ASP A 742 3.07 15.52 25.01
C ASP A 742 2.34 14.96 23.79
N ASP A 743 1.08 15.35 23.57
CA ASP A 743 0.27 14.95 22.42
C ASP A 743 0.71 15.62 21.10
N ARG A 744 1.42 16.76 21.18
CA ARG A 744 2.03 17.45 20.03
C ARG A 744 3.49 17.08 19.81
N LEU A 745 4.10 16.31 20.71
CA LEU A 745 5.48 15.86 20.61
C LEU A 745 5.55 14.49 19.93
N LEU A 746 5.73 14.51 18.61
CA LEU A 746 5.99 13.29 17.85
C LEU A 746 7.26 12.60 18.37
N PRO A 747 7.25 11.27 18.56
CA PRO A 747 8.48 10.51 18.79
C PRO A 747 9.40 10.59 17.55
N VAL A 748 10.70 10.38 17.76
CA VAL A 748 11.74 10.47 16.73
C VAL A 748 11.42 9.58 15.53
N THR A 749 10.83 8.41 15.77
CA THR A 749 10.42 7.44 14.74
C THR A 749 9.34 7.96 13.78
N LEU A 750 8.58 9.00 14.16
CA LEU A 750 7.54 9.59 13.32
C LEU A 750 7.95 10.91 12.66
N LEU A 751 9.09 11.49 13.04
CA LEU A 751 9.54 12.79 12.53
C LEU A 751 9.84 12.76 11.03
N ASP A 752 10.43 11.68 10.53
CA ASP A 752 10.76 11.56 9.10
C ASP A 752 9.48 11.56 8.24
N ALA A 753 8.45 10.82 8.65
CA ALA A 753 7.17 10.80 7.94
C ALA A 753 6.45 12.15 8.01
N ALA A 754 6.50 12.83 9.16
CA ALA A 754 5.92 14.17 9.30
C ALA A 754 6.64 15.19 8.42
N LEU A 755 7.99 15.19 8.40
CA LEU A 755 8.79 16.14 7.61
C LEU A 755 8.67 15.90 6.10
N LYS A 756 8.56 14.64 5.65
CA LYS A 756 8.43 14.32 4.22
C LYS A 756 7.01 14.44 3.68
N GLY A 757 6.02 14.04 4.48
CA GLY A 757 4.66 13.76 4.00
C GLY A 757 3.60 14.75 4.44
N SER A 758 3.87 15.63 5.42
CA SER A 758 2.85 16.50 5.99
C SER A 758 2.57 17.74 5.13
N PRO A 759 1.30 18.01 4.78
CA PRO A 759 0.86 19.30 4.25
C PRO A 759 0.55 20.32 5.36
N ASP A 760 0.67 19.94 6.64
CA ASP A 760 0.43 20.82 7.79
C ASP A 760 1.72 21.55 8.21
N PRO A 761 1.81 22.88 7.97
CA PRO A 761 2.97 23.68 8.34
C PRO A 761 3.22 23.72 9.85
N GLU A 762 2.19 23.61 10.70
CA GLU A 762 2.36 23.61 12.15
C GLU A 762 3.04 22.32 12.62
N MET A 763 2.58 21.16 12.13
CA MET A 763 3.21 19.88 12.44
C MET A 763 4.65 19.80 11.90
N ILE A 764 4.89 20.30 10.69
CA ILE A 764 6.25 20.39 10.13
C ILE A 764 7.13 21.26 11.03
N GLY A 765 6.66 22.45 11.39
CA GLY A 765 7.38 23.36 12.29
C GLY A 765 7.68 22.73 13.65
N ALA A 766 6.72 22.00 14.22
CA ALA A 766 6.95 21.24 15.45
C ALA A 766 8.01 20.16 15.25
N ALA A 767 7.93 19.37 14.17
CA ALA A 767 8.88 18.31 13.87
C ALA A 767 10.32 18.84 13.70
N TYR A 768 10.50 20.02 13.11
CA TYR A 768 11.82 20.70 13.04
C TYR A 768 12.40 21.00 14.43
N ILE A 769 11.57 21.52 15.34
CA ILE A 769 11.99 21.89 16.70
C ILE A 769 12.26 20.64 17.55
N VAL A 770 11.45 19.58 17.39
CA VAL A 770 11.69 18.28 18.03
C VAL A 770 13.02 17.69 17.53
N SER A 771 13.23 17.63 16.21
CA SER A 771 14.48 17.15 15.59
C SER A 771 15.73 17.84 16.14
N GLN A 772 15.67 19.18 16.30
CA GLN A 772 16.74 19.94 16.92
C GLN A 772 16.98 19.50 18.38
N THR A 773 15.91 19.26 19.14
CA THR A 773 15.98 18.83 20.53
C THR A 773 16.54 17.41 20.67
N ASP A 774 16.27 16.53 19.72
CA ASP A 774 16.75 15.15 19.74
C ASP A 774 18.26 15.08 19.51
N ILE A 775 18.78 15.82 18.51
CA ILE A 775 20.22 15.91 18.25
C ILE A 775 20.98 16.49 19.44
N ARG A 776 20.34 17.38 20.20
CA ARG A 776 20.90 17.93 21.42
C ARG A 776 21.01 16.92 22.54
N TYR A 777 19.96 16.15 22.76
CA TYR A 777 20.01 15.05 23.71
C TYR A 777 21.12 14.06 23.33
N ILE A 778 21.21 13.74 22.03
CA ILE A 778 22.27 12.87 21.51
C ILE A 778 23.65 13.45 21.80
N GLU A 779 23.88 14.73 21.53
CA GLU A 779 25.15 15.38 21.84
C GLU A 779 25.41 15.43 23.36
N ALA A 780 24.44 15.84 24.17
CA ALA A 780 24.59 15.95 25.62
C ALA A 780 24.93 14.60 26.26
N ARG A 781 24.36 13.51 25.73
CA ARG A 781 24.51 12.17 26.30
C ARG A 781 25.67 11.36 25.72
N TYR A 782 25.99 11.56 24.44
CA TYR A 782 26.94 10.73 23.67
C TYR A 782 28.04 11.55 22.96
N GLY A 783 27.98 12.89 23.01
CA GLY A 783 28.94 13.80 22.37
C GLY A 783 28.93 13.74 20.83
N LYS A 784 29.91 14.41 20.20
CA LYS A 784 30.15 14.32 18.74
C LYS A 784 30.42 12.89 18.27
N ALA A 785 30.86 11.99 19.17
CA ALA A 785 31.02 10.57 18.86
C ALA A 785 29.67 9.88 18.59
N GLY A 786 28.61 10.26 19.32
CA GLY A 786 27.26 9.77 19.07
C GLY A 786 26.73 10.16 17.69
N VAL A 787 26.95 11.42 17.28
CA VAL A 787 26.56 11.90 15.93
C VAL A 787 27.28 11.10 14.84
N ARG A 788 28.60 10.88 14.98
CA ARG A 788 29.37 10.05 14.03
C ARG A 788 28.86 8.62 13.96
N LYS A 789 28.53 8.03 15.11
CA LYS A 789 27.95 6.68 15.18
C LYS A 789 26.59 6.59 14.46
N LEU A 790 25.77 7.64 14.51
CA LEU A 790 24.52 7.70 13.74
C LEU A 790 24.78 7.89 12.24
N LEU A 791 25.74 8.75 11.85
CA LEU A 791 26.15 8.87 10.44
C LEU A 791 26.60 7.51 9.87
N ASP A 792 27.42 6.77 10.61
CA ASP A 792 27.88 5.43 10.22
C ASP A 792 26.70 4.44 10.14
N ALA A 793 25.79 4.43 11.12
CA ALA A 793 24.62 3.56 11.11
C ALA A 793 23.70 3.84 9.91
N PHE A 794 23.44 5.11 9.58
CA PHE A 794 22.66 5.46 8.40
C PHE A 794 23.41 5.14 7.11
N ARG A 795 24.73 5.34 7.05
CA ARG A 795 25.56 4.92 5.91
C ARG A 795 25.46 3.42 5.64
N GLU A 796 25.32 2.61 6.68
CA GLU A 796 25.10 1.17 6.63
C GLU A 796 23.66 0.78 6.29
N GLY A 797 22.76 1.75 6.14
CA GLY A 797 21.35 1.54 5.79
C GLY A 797 20.45 1.17 6.98
N GLN A 798 20.88 1.42 8.22
CA GLN A 798 20.04 1.16 9.40
C GLN A 798 18.86 2.13 9.46
N THR A 799 17.69 1.64 9.89
CA THR A 799 16.52 2.50 10.17
C THR A 799 16.76 3.43 11.36
N THR A 800 15.89 4.43 11.58
CA THR A 800 15.96 5.30 12.76
C THR A 800 15.99 4.50 14.07
N GLU A 801 15.11 3.50 14.20
CA GLU A 801 15.00 2.64 15.38
C GLU A 801 16.27 1.82 15.60
N GLN A 802 16.82 1.25 14.52
CA GLN A 802 18.05 0.47 14.57
C GLN A 802 19.25 1.35 14.92
N ALA A 803 19.38 2.53 14.30
CA ALA A 803 20.45 3.47 14.56
C ALA A 803 20.42 4.01 16.00
N LEU A 804 19.24 4.32 16.54
CA LEU A 804 19.07 4.75 17.94
C LEU A 804 19.35 3.62 18.94
N THR A 805 18.97 2.38 18.59
CA THR A 805 19.30 1.19 19.39
C THR A 805 20.80 0.95 19.39
N THR A 806 21.45 1.02 18.23
CA THR A 806 22.90 0.93 18.06
C THR A 806 23.61 2.02 18.86
N LEU A 807 23.15 3.27 18.79
CA LEU A 807 23.69 4.41 19.53
C LEU A 807 23.65 4.17 21.05
N SER A 808 22.46 3.88 21.57
CA SER A 808 22.16 3.89 23.01
C SER A 808 22.42 2.56 23.72
N GLY A 809 22.47 1.45 22.99
CA GLY A 809 22.48 0.10 23.54
C GLY A 809 21.15 -0.32 24.18
N LYS A 810 20.07 0.40 23.90
CA LYS A 810 18.75 0.24 24.52
C LYS A 810 17.64 0.23 23.46
N PRO A 811 16.47 -0.37 23.74
CA PRO A 811 15.31 -0.26 22.85
C PRO A 811 14.90 1.19 22.64
N VAL A 812 14.40 1.53 21.44
CA VAL A 812 13.98 2.89 21.07
C VAL A 812 12.97 3.49 22.05
N ALA A 813 12.05 2.68 22.59
CA ALA A 813 11.08 3.11 23.60
C ALA A 813 11.75 3.69 24.87
N GLN A 814 12.86 3.09 25.29
CA GLN A 814 13.62 3.57 26.45
C GLN A 814 14.42 4.83 26.10
N PHE A 815 15.00 4.89 24.90
CA PHE A 815 15.65 6.10 24.41
C PHE A 815 14.68 7.30 24.40
N GLU A 816 13.48 7.11 23.85
CA GLU A 816 12.38 8.09 23.83
C GLU A 816 11.99 8.55 25.24
N SER A 817 11.83 7.61 26.17
CA SER A 817 11.49 7.95 27.55
C SER A 817 12.58 8.77 28.24
N GLU A 818 13.85 8.44 28.01
CA GLU A 818 15.00 9.17 28.58
C GLU A 818 15.16 10.55 27.95
N LEU A 819 14.98 10.65 26.64
CA LEU A 819 14.94 11.90 25.87
C LEU A 819 13.84 12.83 26.40
N ARG A 820 12.61 12.32 26.57
CA ARG A 820 11.47 13.10 27.08
C ARG A 820 11.69 13.58 28.50
N ALA A 821 12.19 12.70 29.37
CA ALA A 821 12.53 13.06 30.75
C ALA A 821 13.63 14.15 30.81
N TRP A 822 14.68 13.99 30.01
CA TRP A 822 15.75 14.99 29.89
C TRP A 822 15.20 16.31 29.35
N GLY A 823 14.44 16.26 28.27
CA GLY A 823 13.82 17.41 27.61
C GLY A 823 12.95 18.23 28.55
N ARG A 824 12.11 17.59 29.37
CA ARG A 824 11.27 18.27 30.38
C ARG A 824 12.07 18.82 31.57
N SER A 825 13.23 18.24 31.88
CA SER A 825 14.09 18.69 32.98
C SER A 825 14.95 19.91 32.61
N GLU A 826 15.27 20.09 31.32
CA GLU A 826 16.15 21.14 30.85
C GLU A 826 15.42 22.41 30.44
N ARG A 827 15.74 23.53 31.10
CA ARG A 827 15.10 24.83 30.85
C ARG A 827 15.63 25.55 29.62
N ARG A 828 16.84 25.23 29.16
CA ARG A 828 17.50 25.93 28.04
C ARG A 828 18.06 24.95 27.03
N VAL A 829 17.97 25.36 25.77
CA VAL A 829 18.32 24.52 24.63
C VAL A 829 19.86 24.39 24.51
N PHE A 830 20.59 25.46 24.77
CA PHE A 830 22.04 25.35 24.99
C PHE A 830 22.44 26.47 25.93
N ALA A 831 23.30 26.17 26.91
CA ALA A 831 24.08 27.23 27.55
C ALA A 831 25.33 27.43 26.69
N GLN A 832 25.68 28.69 26.40
CA GLN A 832 27.00 29.01 25.86
C GLN A 832 28.09 28.58 26.83
#